data_AF-A0A093V4L6-F1
#
_entry.id   AF-A0A093V4L6-F1
#
_cell.length_a   1.000
_cell.length_b   1.000
_cell.length_c   1.000
_cell.angle_alpha   90.00
_cell.angle_beta   90.00
_cell.angle_gamma   90.00
#
_symmetry.space_group_name_H-M   'P 1'
#
loop_
_entity.id
_entity.type
_entity.pdbx_description
1 polymer ?
#
loop_
_entity_poly.entity_id
_entity_poly.type
_entity_poly.pdbx_seq_one_letter_code
_entity_poly.pdbx_strand_id
1 'polypeptide(L)'
;MATAALPESSLLSLLYRSYPTAISPDATELDLAQATPKIFSHYIYTDAETAAIKQWLTTIHGLTTASTKGDTNAIEAILKEINTHLATQTTLLGVKPSVADIAAYAVLAPLVEKWDIEQRTGEKGYHYIVRHVDFVQNGSLFALRIPDEEKVVIDLDNVRFFPKAADPKEEKERKKKEKAEAEAAAKESTVVTGLTKERVQEAPATTTEETPAAKREREKKEKKEKKEKQAKQPKAPPAPAAPPSPSLIDLRVGHILRAINHPNADSLYVSTIDCGDAPDSDNTSVDEATGKTVRTVCSGLNGLVPLEEMQGRKVVVVCNLKPVTMRGIKSAAMVLAASPKVAEGEDSHAGPVELVNPPADAPAGDRVFFEGWSAGEPEKQLNPKKKIWETFQPGFTTTDNMEVGFDSTQVPSLSSAETAATTATFGKLVAKSGGLTMRAALDITGRRSPFLGVFGLHLIRSTYAGGAGAMNRQFAYPKGYSAYPRGGGGTFSISPHRFQPRSQPALLRRRQLLIKLPAIAGLSLLVLFFLIPSWRAIILPTLSFGLFSTTRDDLSLETVRYYDLSDVQGTAMGWHREERVLMCTPLRDAQAHLPMFFSHLRNLTYPHHLIDLAFLVSDSKDNTLNLLSSLLTELQNDEDPKMPFGEISVIEKDFGQQVNQDVESRHGFAAQASRRKLMAQARNWLLSATLRPTHSWVYWRDADVETAPFTILEDLMRHNKDVIVPNVWRPLPDWLGGEQPYDLNSWQESETALALADSLDEDAVIVEGYAEYATWRPHLAYLRDPFGDPDMELEIDGVGGVSILAKAKVFRSGVHFPAFSFEKHAETEGFGKMAKRMKYSVVGLPHYTIWHLYEPSVDDLRHMEEMEQEKKQREAKEKAEKAEAERQQILKDQLKDSTDEREKDGKQQIDKTEQTEQMERVEKAHPKAAAGEKVDSGIENERRPAIPAKGENEAADAGPVPKDSKSNTEEKTRQDSSNNHNEKLQE
;
A
#
# COMPACT_ATOMS: atom_id res chain seq x y z
N MET A 1 9.28 -51.98 -33.81
CA MET A 1 7.93 -52.27 -34.33
C MET A 1 6.91 -52.09 -33.21
N ALA A 2 6.50 -50.86 -32.95
CA ALA A 2 5.30 -50.56 -32.18
C ALA A 2 4.49 -49.62 -33.07
N THR A 3 3.35 -50.08 -33.56
CA THR A 3 2.51 -49.32 -34.49
C THR A 3 1.80 -48.21 -33.74
N ALA A 4 1.75 -47.00 -34.33
CA ALA A 4 0.94 -45.91 -33.80
C ALA A 4 -0.53 -46.35 -33.74
N ALA A 5 -1.05 -46.57 -32.53
CA ALA A 5 -2.45 -46.88 -32.30
C ALA A 5 -3.29 -45.59 -32.33
N LEU A 6 -4.54 -45.70 -32.76
CA LEU A 6 -5.47 -44.58 -32.89
C LEU A 6 -5.76 -43.95 -31.50
N PRO A 7 -5.95 -42.63 -31.40
CA PRO A 7 -6.02 -41.91 -30.12
C PRO A 7 -7.15 -42.40 -29.18
N GLU A 8 -8.24 -42.94 -29.72
CA GLU A 8 -9.35 -43.51 -28.94
C GLU A 8 -8.91 -44.72 -28.06
N SER A 9 -7.86 -45.44 -28.47
CA SER A 9 -7.27 -46.52 -27.65
C SER A 9 -6.47 -46.01 -26.45
N SER A 10 -5.96 -44.77 -26.51
CA SER A 10 -5.29 -44.09 -25.40
C SER A 10 -6.31 -43.69 -24.33
N LEU A 11 -7.44 -43.09 -24.73
CA LEU A 11 -8.47 -42.64 -23.80
C LEU A 11 -9.06 -43.79 -22.96
N LEU A 12 -9.45 -44.90 -23.60
CA LEU A 12 -10.02 -46.04 -22.87
C LEU A 12 -9.00 -46.69 -21.91
N SER A 13 -7.74 -46.84 -22.33
CA SER A 13 -6.70 -47.44 -21.46
C SER A 13 -6.33 -46.53 -20.28
N LEU A 14 -6.25 -45.21 -20.48
CA LEU A 14 -6.10 -44.20 -19.42
C LEU A 14 -7.27 -44.23 -18.42
N LEU A 15 -8.51 -44.35 -18.94
CA LEU A 15 -9.72 -44.45 -18.14
C LEU A 15 -9.80 -45.76 -17.34
N TYR A 16 -9.44 -46.92 -17.90
CA TYR A 16 -9.38 -48.18 -17.14
C TYR A 16 -8.31 -48.17 -16.06
N ARG A 17 -7.13 -47.64 -16.36
CA ARG A 17 -5.98 -47.59 -15.43
C ARG A 17 -6.26 -46.69 -14.23
N SER A 18 -6.92 -45.55 -14.45
CA SER A 18 -7.26 -44.56 -13.41
C SER A 18 -8.57 -44.89 -12.68
N TYR A 19 -9.59 -45.27 -13.47
CA TYR A 19 -11.00 -45.54 -13.14
C TYR A 19 -11.49 -46.97 -12.79
N PRO A 20 -10.70 -47.94 -12.30
CA PRO A 20 -11.05 -49.36 -12.35
C PRO A 20 -12.26 -49.79 -11.49
N THR A 21 -12.77 -48.90 -10.63
CA THR A 21 -14.01 -49.10 -9.85
C THR A 21 -15.25 -48.49 -10.52
N ALA A 22 -15.08 -47.50 -11.39
CA ALA A 22 -16.16 -46.82 -12.10
C ALA A 22 -16.39 -47.37 -13.52
N ILE A 23 -15.38 -48.00 -14.11
CA ILE A 23 -15.39 -48.51 -15.48
C ILE A 23 -14.80 -49.93 -15.51
N SER A 24 -15.59 -50.90 -15.98
CA SER A 24 -15.17 -52.30 -16.07
C SER A 24 -14.22 -52.53 -17.26
N PRO A 25 -13.06 -53.21 -17.10
CA PRO A 25 -12.11 -53.47 -18.18
C PRO A 25 -12.66 -54.36 -19.31
N ASP A 26 -13.77 -55.05 -19.10
CA ASP A 26 -14.42 -55.90 -20.11
C ASP A 26 -15.30 -55.11 -21.12
N ALA A 27 -15.45 -53.79 -20.95
CA ALA A 27 -16.27 -52.97 -21.84
C ALA A 27 -15.52 -52.62 -23.15
N THR A 28 -16.08 -53.01 -24.30
CA THR A 28 -15.54 -52.66 -25.62
C THR A 28 -16.04 -51.31 -26.16
N GLU A 29 -17.21 -50.87 -25.70
CA GLU A 29 -17.80 -49.56 -26.03
C GLU A 29 -18.27 -48.90 -24.72
N LEU A 30 -18.01 -47.59 -24.58
CA LEU A 30 -18.35 -46.83 -23.38
C LEU A 30 -19.07 -45.52 -23.74
N ASP A 31 -20.28 -45.32 -23.21
CA ASP A 31 -20.92 -44.00 -23.24
C ASP A 31 -20.15 -43.06 -22.28
N LEU A 32 -19.26 -42.25 -22.86
CA LEU A 32 -18.42 -41.29 -22.14
C LEU A 32 -19.24 -40.20 -21.43
N ALA A 33 -20.46 -39.89 -21.88
CA ALA A 33 -21.35 -38.97 -21.18
C ALA A 33 -21.93 -39.62 -19.91
N GLN A 34 -22.34 -40.90 -19.99
CA GLN A 34 -22.79 -41.70 -18.83
C GLN A 34 -21.65 -42.08 -17.88
N ALA A 35 -20.38 -42.01 -18.32
CA ALA A 35 -19.22 -42.27 -17.47
C ALA A 35 -18.91 -41.12 -16.48
N THR A 36 -19.22 -39.87 -16.84
CA THR A 36 -18.92 -38.68 -16.01
C THR A 36 -19.43 -38.78 -14.57
N PRO A 37 -20.74 -39.02 -14.29
CA PRO A 37 -21.24 -39.13 -12.92
C PRO A 37 -20.78 -40.39 -12.16
N LYS A 38 -20.17 -41.38 -12.85
CA LYS A 38 -19.61 -42.58 -12.20
C LYS A 38 -18.19 -42.34 -11.69
N ILE A 39 -17.39 -41.60 -12.47
CA ILE A 39 -16.03 -41.17 -12.09
C ILE A 39 -16.12 -40.06 -11.04
N PHE A 40 -16.89 -39.01 -11.35
CA PHE A 40 -16.99 -37.79 -10.56
C PHE A 40 -18.24 -37.80 -9.67
N SER A 41 -18.44 -38.89 -8.93
CA SER A 41 -19.66 -39.16 -8.13
C SER A 41 -19.95 -38.15 -7.01
N HIS A 42 -18.99 -37.29 -6.67
CA HIS A 42 -19.17 -36.15 -5.77
C HIS A 42 -19.86 -34.94 -6.43
N TYR A 43 -19.97 -34.91 -7.76
CA TYR A 43 -20.55 -33.79 -8.51
C TYR A 43 -21.92 -34.15 -9.09
N ILE A 44 -22.89 -33.26 -8.89
CA ILE A 44 -24.21 -33.34 -9.54
C ILE A 44 -24.15 -32.51 -10.82
N TYR A 45 -24.55 -33.12 -11.94
CA TYR A 45 -24.60 -32.51 -13.26
C TYR A 45 -26.06 -32.28 -13.67
N THR A 46 -26.35 -31.09 -14.20
CA THR A 46 -27.66 -30.73 -14.77
C THR A 46 -27.81 -31.27 -16.20
N ASP A 47 -29.03 -31.25 -16.73
CA ASP A 47 -29.27 -31.62 -18.14
C ASP A 47 -28.50 -30.73 -19.12
N ALA A 48 -28.36 -29.44 -18.81
CA ALA A 48 -27.60 -28.48 -19.60
C ALA A 48 -26.09 -28.80 -19.59
N GLU A 49 -25.52 -29.12 -18.43
CA GLU A 49 -24.12 -29.56 -18.34
C GLU A 49 -23.90 -30.92 -19.02
N THR A 50 -24.89 -31.81 -18.95
CA THR A 50 -24.86 -33.12 -19.63
C THR A 50 -24.94 -32.97 -21.16
N ALA A 51 -25.67 -31.96 -21.66
CA ALA A 51 -25.64 -31.58 -23.07
C ALA A 51 -24.28 -30.98 -23.48
N ALA A 52 -23.70 -30.10 -22.66
CA ALA A 52 -22.38 -29.52 -22.90
C ALA A 52 -21.26 -30.57 -22.93
N ILE A 53 -21.30 -31.59 -22.06
CA ILE A 53 -20.38 -32.75 -22.12
C ILE A 53 -20.45 -33.43 -23.50
N LYS A 54 -21.67 -33.70 -24.00
CA LYS A 54 -21.87 -34.34 -25.31
C LYS A 54 -21.40 -33.47 -26.47
N GLN A 55 -21.61 -32.15 -26.39
CA GLN A 55 -21.09 -31.19 -27.37
C GLN A 55 -19.55 -31.23 -27.41
N TRP A 56 -18.88 -31.08 -26.25
CA TRP A 56 -17.41 -31.11 -26.19
C TRP A 56 -16.82 -32.44 -26.64
N LEU A 57 -17.40 -33.58 -26.27
CA LEU A 57 -16.99 -34.89 -26.77
C LEU A 57 -17.11 -34.98 -28.31
N THR A 58 -18.14 -34.35 -28.89
CA THR A 58 -18.30 -34.26 -30.36
C THR A 58 -17.20 -33.39 -30.99
N THR A 59 -16.87 -32.23 -30.41
CA THR A 59 -15.76 -31.37 -30.85
C THR A 59 -14.41 -32.09 -30.79
N ILE A 60 -14.15 -32.86 -29.72
CA ILE A 60 -12.91 -33.65 -29.52
C ILE A 60 -12.80 -34.82 -30.51
N HIS A 61 -13.90 -35.52 -30.80
CA HIS A 61 -13.93 -36.54 -31.87
C HIS A 61 -13.82 -35.89 -33.26
N GLY A 62 -14.29 -34.66 -33.43
CA GLY A 62 -14.04 -33.81 -34.60
C GLY A 62 -12.55 -33.54 -34.81
N LEU A 63 -11.83 -33.10 -33.77
CA LEU A 63 -10.37 -32.90 -33.79
C LEU A 63 -9.62 -34.20 -34.12
N THR A 64 -10.05 -35.31 -33.53
CA THR A 64 -9.53 -36.67 -33.83
C THR A 64 -9.72 -37.04 -35.30
N THR A 65 -10.92 -36.76 -35.85
CA THR A 65 -11.25 -37.03 -37.26
C THR A 65 -10.48 -36.12 -38.21
N ALA A 66 -10.28 -34.84 -37.87
CA ALA A 66 -9.46 -33.93 -38.65
C ALA A 66 -7.99 -34.35 -38.64
N SER A 67 -7.47 -34.76 -37.48
CA SER A 67 -6.10 -35.26 -37.32
C SER A 67 -5.82 -36.55 -38.08
N THR A 68 -6.79 -37.47 -38.21
CA THR A 68 -6.61 -38.70 -39.03
C THR A 68 -6.74 -38.44 -40.53
N LYS A 69 -7.44 -37.37 -40.93
CA LYS A 69 -7.56 -36.93 -42.34
C LYS A 69 -6.45 -35.99 -42.80
N GLY A 70 -5.70 -35.39 -41.86
CA GLY A 70 -4.68 -34.39 -42.16
C GLY A 70 -5.22 -33.00 -42.53
N ASP A 71 -6.45 -32.68 -42.12
CA ASP A 71 -7.09 -31.38 -42.41
C ASP A 71 -6.58 -30.31 -41.45
N THR A 72 -5.53 -29.59 -41.87
CA THR A 72 -4.89 -28.53 -41.07
C THR A 72 -5.86 -27.41 -40.69
N ASN A 73 -6.81 -27.08 -41.56
CA ASN A 73 -7.71 -25.95 -41.36
C ASN A 73 -8.78 -26.30 -40.33
N ALA A 74 -9.32 -27.52 -40.38
CA ALA A 74 -10.24 -28.03 -39.36
C ALA A 74 -9.54 -28.21 -38.00
N ILE A 75 -8.27 -28.66 -37.98
CA ILE A 75 -7.46 -28.75 -36.75
C ILE A 75 -7.26 -27.36 -36.13
N GLU A 76 -6.82 -26.36 -36.90
CA GLU A 76 -6.56 -25.00 -36.41
C GLU A 76 -7.85 -24.34 -35.88
N ALA A 77 -8.97 -24.51 -36.59
CA ALA A 77 -10.26 -23.99 -36.15
C ALA A 77 -10.71 -24.57 -34.80
N ILE A 78 -10.62 -25.90 -34.62
CA ILE A 78 -11.05 -26.55 -33.38
C ILE A 78 -10.08 -26.25 -32.21
N LEU A 79 -8.77 -26.17 -32.46
CA LEU A 79 -7.80 -25.72 -31.46
C LEU A 79 -8.08 -24.27 -31.01
N LYS A 80 -8.46 -23.39 -31.94
CA LYS A 80 -8.84 -22.01 -31.64
C LYS A 80 -10.14 -21.92 -30.84
N GLU A 81 -11.15 -22.74 -31.15
CA GLU A 81 -12.39 -22.86 -30.37
C GLU A 81 -12.09 -23.28 -28.92
N ILE A 82 -11.38 -24.39 -28.73
CA ILE A 82 -11.04 -24.95 -27.42
C ILE A 82 -10.18 -23.97 -26.61
N ASN A 83 -9.16 -23.35 -27.22
CA ASN A 83 -8.30 -22.38 -26.54
C ASN A 83 -9.04 -21.09 -26.15
N THR A 84 -10.01 -20.66 -26.96
CA THR A 84 -10.84 -19.47 -26.65
C THR A 84 -11.81 -19.75 -25.52
N HIS A 85 -12.42 -20.94 -25.47
CA HIS A 85 -13.27 -21.35 -24.35
C HIS A 85 -12.47 -21.51 -23.05
N LEU A 86 -11.31 -22.17 -23.11
CA LEU A 86 -10.43 -22.35 -21.95
C LEU A 86 -9.76 -21.06 -21.46
N ALA A 87 -9.87 -19.94 -22.19
CA ALA A 87 -9.33 -18.66 -21.76
C ALA A 87 -9.96 -18.14 -20.45
N THR A 88 -11.23 -18.46 -20.19
CA THR A 88 -11.99 -17.91 -19.05
C THR A 88 -12.59 -19.01 -18.16
N GLN A 89 -12.28 -20.28 -18.45
CA GLN A 89 -12.80 -21.48 -17.80
C GLN A 89 -11.62 -22.36 -17.30
N THR A 90 -11.77 -23.05 -16.16
CA THR A 90 -10.73 -23.94 -15.62
C THR A 90 -10.83 -25.36 -16.19
N THR A 91 -12.05 -25.83 -16.39
CA THR A 91 -12.41 -27.07 -17.11
C THR A 91 -13.30 -26.73 -18.30
N LEU A 92 -13.61 -27.71 -19.16
CA LEU A 92 -14.58 -27.52 -20.26
C LEU A 92 -16.01 -27.19 -19.76
N LEU A 93 -16.32 -27.51 -18.49
CA LEU A 93 -17.55 -27.10 -17.78
C LEU A 93 -17.31 -25.96 -16.77
N GLY A 94 -16.29 -25.12 -16.99
CA GLY A 94 -15.96 -23.99 -16.10
C GLY A 94 -15.18 -24.41 -14.88
N VAL A 95 -15.87 -25.04 -13.91
CA VAL A 95 -15.31 -25.39 -12.59
C VAL A 95 -15.49 -26.87 -12.25
N LYS A 96 -16.49 -27.56 -12.82
CA LYS A 96 -16.70 -29.00 -12.60
C LYS A 96 -15.79 -29.82 -13.53
N PRO A 97 -15.11 -30.87 -13.05
CA PRO A 97 -14.41 -31.81 -13.93
C PRO A 97 -15.42 -32.65 -14.73
N SER A 98 -14.99 -33.20 -15.87
CA SER A 98 -15.80 -34.08 -16.70
C SER A 98 -14.95 -35.10 -17.48
N VAL A 99 -15.59 -36.11 -18.07
CA VAL A 99 -14.89 -37.01 -19.02
C VAL A 99 -14.48 -36.28 -20.30
N ALA A 100 -15.13 -35.17 -20.66
CA ALA A 100 -14.71 -34.35 -21.80
C ALA A 100 -13.32 -33.73 -21.56
N ASP A 101 -12.96 -33.36 -20.33
CA ASP A 101 -11.61 -32.87 -20.01
C ASP A 101 -10.54 -33.95 -20.19
N ILE A 102 -10.83 -35.19 -19.78
CA ILE A 102 -9.93 -36.35 -19.95
C ILE A 102 -9.81 -36.72 -21.44
N ALA A 103 -10.92 -36.68 -22.18
CA ALA A 103 -10.94 -36.90 -23.63
C ALA A 103 -10.15 -35.83 -24.38
N ALA A 104 -10.28 -34.56 -23.97
CA ALA A 104 -9.50 -33.45 -24.52
C ALA A 104 -8.00 -33.67 -24.24
N TYR A 105 -7.62 -34.00 -23.01
CA TYR A 105 -6.23 -34.31 -22.65
C TYR A 105 -5.66 -35.44 -23.53
N ALA A 106 -6.38 -36.55 -23.71
CA ALA A 106 -5.92 -37.71 -24.49
C ALA A 106 -5.66 -37.40 -25.98
N VAL A 107 -6.29 -36.35 -26.54
CA VAL A 107 -6.09 -35.90 -27.93
C VAL A 107 -5.11 -34.72 -28.01
N LEU A 108 -5.14 -33.80 -27.04
CA LEU A 108 -4.34 -32.58 -27.04
C LEU A 108 -2.90 -32.81 -26.56
N ALA A 109 -2.67 -33.69 -25.58
CA ALA A 109 -1.33 -33.94 -25.03
C ALA A 109 -0.31 -34.36 -26.13
N PRO A 110 -0.60 -35.33 -27.03
CA PRO A 110 0.29 -35.69 -28.13
C PRO A 110 0.40 -34.65 -29.26
N LEU A 111 -0.36 -33.56 -29.19
CA LEU A 111 -0.22 -32.38 -30.07
C LEU A 111 0.66 -31.33 -29.40
N VAL A 112 0.35 -30.96 -28.15
CA VAL A 112 1.16 -30.03 -27.32
C VAL A 112 2.60 -30.50 -27.20
N GLU A 113 2.84 -31.81 -27.03
CA GLU A 113 4.18 -32.39 -26.98
C GLU A 113 5.04 -31.97 -28.19
N LYS A 114 4.43 -31.93 -29.38
CA LYS A 114 5.08 -31.61 -30.66
C LYS A 114 5.12 -30.12 -31.00
N TRP A 115 4.37 -29.29 -30.29
CA TRP A 115 4.36 -27.84 -30.49
C TRP A 115 5.65 -27.20 -30.01
N ASP A 116 6.14 -26.24 -30.80
CA ASP A 116 7.26 -25.39 -30.40
C ASP A 116 6.86 -24.33 -29.35
N ILE A 117 7.84 -23.56 -28.88
CA ILE A 117 7.63 -22.58 -27.81
C ILE A 117 6.69 -21.44 -28.25
N GLU A 118 6.60 -21.14 -29.55
CA GLU A 118 5.68 -20.11 -30.08
C GLU A 118 4.24 -20.65 -30.13
N GLN A 119 4.04 -21.88 -30.61
CA GLN A 119 2.74 -22.55 -30.64
C GLN A 119 2.20 -22.81 -29.22
N ARG A 120 3.08 -23.10 -28.25
CA ARG A 120 2.71 -23.25 -26.83
C ARG A 120 2.48 -21.92 -26.11
N THR A 121 3.40 -20.96 -26.27
CA THR A 121 3.52 -19.78 -25.39
C THR A 121 3.88 -18.46 -26.09
N GLY A 122 3.97 -18.43 -27.42
CA GLY A 122 4.18 -17.20 -28.19
C GLY A 122 2.93 -16.31 -28.23
N GLU A 123 3.04 -15.12 -28.81
CA GLU A 123 1.94 -14.12 -28.84
C GLU A 123 0.60 -14.64 -29.42
N LYS A 124 0.67 -15.64 -30.30
CA LYS A 124 -0.49 -16.29 -30.94
C LYS A 124 -0.63 -17.76 -30.55
N GLY A 125 -0.04 -18.14 -29.42
CA GLY A 125 0.03 -19.51 -28.91
C GLY A 125 -1.27 -20.00 -28.26
N TYR A 126 -1.35 -21.31 -28.08
CA TYR A 126 -2.49 -21.99 -27.45
C TYR A 126 -2.32 -22.13 -25.93
N HIS A 127 -1.97 -21.02 -25.25
CA HIS A 127 -1.60 -21.00 -23.82
C HIS A 127 -2.60 -21.71 -22.91
N TYR A 128 -3.91 -21.53 -23.18
CA TYR A 128 -4.97 -22.05 -22.32
C TYR A 128 -5.18 -23.56 -22.50
N ILE A 129 -4.86 -24.10 -23.68
CA ILE A 129 -4.73 -25.54 -23.92
C ILE A 129 -3.50 -26.09 -23.19
N VAL A 130 -2.34 -25.43 -23.26
CA VAL A 130 -1.13 -25.90 -22.55
C VAL A 130 -1.36 -25.95 -21.04
N ARG A 131 -1.99 -24.90 -20.48
CA ARG A 131 -2.42 -24.86 -19.07
C ARG A 131 -3.42 -25.98 -18.72
N HIS A 132 -4.41 -26.25 -19.58
CA HIS A 132 -5.41 -27.31 -19.34
C HIS A 132 -4.78 -28.71 -19.41
N VAL A 133 -3.88 -28.96 -20.36
CA VAL A 133 -3.12 -30.21 -20.46
C VAL A 133 -2.27 -30.45 -19.21
N ASP A 134 -1.59 -29.42 -18.67
CA ASP A 134 -0.87 -29.56 -17.41
C ASP A 134 -1.81 -29.80 -16.21
N PHE A 135 -2.90 -29.04 -16.14
CA PHE A 135 -3.90 -29.16 -15.08
C PHE A 135 -4.57 -30.55 -15.05
N VAL A 136 -4.81 -31.19 -16.19
CA VAL A 136 -5.38 -32.54 -16.24
C VAL A 136 -4.36 -33.61 -15.88
N GLN A 137 -3.09 -33.51 -16.30
CA GLN A 137 -2.07 -34.54 -16.00
C GLN A 137 -1.54 -34.49 -14.56
N ASN A 138 -1.51 -33.31 -13.93
CA ASN A 138 -0.96 -33.11 -12.58
C ASN A 138 -2.04 -32.78 -11.53
N GLY A 139 -3.29 -32.49 -11.94
CA GLY A 139 -4.37 -32.12 -11.04
C GLY A 139 -4.96 -33.29 -10.23
N SER A 140 -4.92 -33.17 -8.90
CA SER A 140 -5.58 -34.10 -7.98
C SER A 140 -7.09 -34.23 -8.20
N LEU A 141 -7.72 -33.23 -8.82
CA LEU A 141 -9.13 -33.22 -9.23
C LEU A 141 -9.48 -34.36 -10.20
N PHE A 142 -8.54 -34.74 -11.07
CA PHE A 142 -8.72 -35.83 -12.03
C PHE A 142 -8.08 -37.15 -11.54
N ALA A 143 -7.05 -37.09 -10.68
CA ALA A 143 -6.39 -38.26 -10.08
C ALA A 143 -5.92 -39.34 -11.10
N LEU A 144 -5.56 -38.92 -12.31
CA LEU A 144 -5.16 -39.80 -13.41
C LEU A 144 -3.83 -40.51 -13.09
N ARG A 145 -3.75 -41.80 -13.39
CA ARG A 145 -2.59 -42.65 -13.08
C ARG A 145 -1.58 -42.71 -14.23
N ILE A 146 -1.16 -41.55 -14.71
CA ILE A 146 -0.20 -41.38 -15.81
C ILE A 146 1.24 -41.56 -15.27
N PRO A 147 2.11 -42.40 -15.85
CA PRO A 147 3.54 -42.42 -15.51
C PRO A 147 4.23 -41.12 -15.89
N ASP A 148 5.32 -40.78 -15.22
CA ASP A 148 6.07 -39.56 -15.53
C ASP A 148 6.73 -39.60 -16.93
N GLU A 149 6.88 -40.79 -17.53
CA GLU A 149 7.33 -40.98 -18.92
C GLU A 149 6.25 -40.72 -19.99
N GLU A 150 4.96 -40.69 -19.63
CA GLU A 150 3.83 -40.40 -20.55
C GLU A 150 3.32 -38.94 -20.40
N LYS A 151 3.82 -38.17 -19.43
CA LYS A 151 3.42 -36.77 -19.20
C LYS A 151 4.07 -35.82 -20.19
N VAL A 152 3.34 -34.78 -20.60
CA VAL A 152 3.89 -33.71 -21.43
C VAL A 152 4.74 -32.80 -20.55
N VAL A 153 6.05 -32.76 -20.81
CA VAL A 153 6.95 -31.83 -20.14
C VAL A 153 6.61 -30.40 -20.58
N ILE A 154 6.20 -29.59 -19.60
CA ILE A 154 5.84 -28.18 -19.75
C ILE A 154 6.77 -27.38 -18.84
N ASP A 155 7.49 -26.44 -19.44
CA ASP A 155 8.53 -25.62 -18.80
C ASP A 155 7.91 -24.28 -18.40
N LEU A 156 7.68 -24.09 -17.09
CA LEU A 156 6.99 -22.92 -16.54
C LEU A 156 7.86 -21.65 -16.57
N ASP A 157 9.18 -21.79 -16.63
CA ASP A 157 10.14 -20.67 -16.65
C ASP A 157 10.37 -20.13 -18.08
N ASN A 158 9.74 -20.73 -19.09
CA ASN A 158 10.04 -20.56 -20.52
C ASN A 158 8.80 -20.15 -21.34
N VAL A 159 8.06 -19.17 -20.82
CA VAL A 159 6.87 -18.57 -21.44
C VAL A 159 7.29 -17.34 -22.25
N ARG A 160 7.11 -17.35 -23.58
CA ARG A 160 7.49 -16.22 -24.45
C ARG A 160 6.58 -15.01 -24.32
N PHE A 161 5.28 -15.25 -24.16
CA PHE A 161 4.25 -14.23 -24.06
C PHE A 161 3.26 -14.64 -22.96
N PHE A 162 2.94 -13.69 -22.09
CA PHE A 162 1.94 -13.84 -21.04
C PHE A 162 0.65 -13.18 -21.52
N PRO A 163 -0.43 -13.94 -21.80
CA PRO A 163 -1.72 -13.34 -22.13
C PRO A 163 -2.16 -12.42 -21.00
N LYS A 164 -2.48 -11.16 -21.34
CA LYS A 164 -3.22 -10.28 -20.42
C LYS A 164 -4.54 -10.99 -20.10
N ALA A 165 -4.84 -11.17 -18.81
CA ALA A 165 -6.14 -11.71 -18.41
C ALA A 165 -7.24 -10.82 -18.98
N ALA A 166 -8.27 -11.43 -19.59
CA ALA A 166 -9.37 -10.68 -20.17
C ALA A 166 -10.08 -9.90 -19.06
N ASP A 167 -10.26 -8.59 -19.24
CA ASP A 167 -10.94 -7.75 -18.26
C ASP A 167 -12.39 -8.28 -18.11
N PRO A 168 -12.85 -8.68 -16.90
CA PRO A 168 -14.17 -9.29 -16.71
C PRO A 168 -15.30 -8.41 -17.23
N LYS A 169 -15.07 -7.10 -17.33
CA LYS A 169 -15.99 -6.11 -17.89
C LYS A 169 -16.14 -6.24 -19.41
N GLU A 170 -15.05 -6.48 -20.14
CA GLU A 170 -15.05 -6.70 -21.58
C GLU A 170 -15.63 -8.08 -21.93
N GLU A 171 -15.34 -9.11 -21.14
CA GLU A 171 -15.99 -10.42 -21.32
C GLU A 171 -17.50 -10.35 -21.05
N LYS A 172 -17.93 -9.56 -20.05
CA LYS A 172 -19.34 -9.32 -19.74
C LYS A 172 -20.04 -8.50 -20.83
N GLU A 173 -19.33 -7.67 -21.59
CA GLU A 173 -19.85 -7.07 -22.83
C GLU A 173 -19.83 -8.05 -24.02
N ARG A 174 -18.80 -8.89 -24.19
CA ARG A 174 -18.76 -9.93 -25.23
C ARG A 174 -19.90 -10.94 -25.05
N LYS A 175 -20.06 -11.55 -23.88
CA LYS A 175 -21.16 -12.48 -23.58
C LYS A 175 -22.55 -11.83 -23.70
N LYS A 176 -22.63 -10.49 -23.57
CA LYS A 176 -23.85 -9.72 -23.83
C LYS A 176 -24.08 -9.47 -25.33
N LYS A 177 -23.03 -9.25 -26.13
CA LYS A 177 -23.09 -9.18 -27.60
C LYS A 177 -23.42 -10.55 -28.20
N GLU A 178 -22.67 -11.59 -27.87
CA GLU A 178 -22.89 -12.98 -28.31
C GLU A 178 -24.31 -13.45 -28.00
N LYS A 179 -24.84 -13.14 -26.80
CA LYS A 179 -26.23 -13.44 -26.46
C LYS A 179 -27.24 -12.60 -27.25
N ALA A 180 -26.95 -11.32 -27.52
CA ALA A 180 -27.81 -10.48 -28.35
C ALA A 180 -27.79 -10.91 -29.84
N GLU A 181 -26.65 -11.39 -30.33
CA GLU A 181 -26.45 -11.93 -31.69
C GLU A 181 -27.13 -13.30 -31.84
N ALA A 182 -27.04 -14.18 -30.83
CA ALA A 182 -27.83 -15.41 -30.78
C ALA A 182 -29.34 -15.12 -30.71
N GLU A 183 -29.76 -14.13 -29.92
CA GLU A 183 -31.15 -13.64 -29.90
C GLU A 183 -31.56 -12.88 -31.18
N ALA A 184 -30.64 -12.49 -32.06
CA ALA A 184 -30.92 -11.89 -33.36
C ALA A 184 -31.05 -12.96 -34.45
N ALA A 185 -30.10 -13.90 -34.50
CA ALA A 185 -30.14 -15.07 -35.40
C ALA A 185 -31.39 -15.94 -35.15
N ALA A 186 -31.83 -16.06 -33.89
CA ALA A 186 -33.09 -16.71 -33.52
C ALA A 186 -34.36 -15.94 -33.97
N LYS A 187 -34.24 -14.69 -34.44
CA LYS A 187 -35.36 -13.86 -34.92
C LYS A 187 -35.42 -13.73 -36.46
N GLU A 188 -34.34 -14.03 -37.19
CA GLU A 188 -34.36 -14.05 -38.66
C GLU A 188 -34.95 -15.35 -39.27
N SER A 189 -35.11 -16.41 -38.48
CA SER A 189 -35.47 -17.74 -38.98
C SER A 189 -36.97 -18.12 -38.92
N THR A 190 -37.88 -17.19 -38.57
CA THR A 190 -39.32 -17.51 -38.40
C THR A 190 -40.31 -16.54 -39.08
N VAL A 191 -40.37 -16.62 -40.42
CA VAL A 191 -41.58 -16.33 -41.23
C VAL A 191 -41.60 -17.43 -42.32
N VAL A 192 -42.65 -18.19 -42.61
CA VAL A 192 -44.10 -17.91 -42.70
C VAL A 192 -44.92 -19.18 -42.35
N THR A 193 -46.15 -19.03 -41.84
CA THR A 193 -47.41 -19.80 -42.15
C THR A 193 -48.31 -20.11 -40.94
N GLY A 194 -49.63 -20.23 -41.18
CA GLY A 194 -50.55 -21.02 -40.34
C GLY A 194 -51.50 -20.25 -39.40
N LEU A 195 -52.77 -20.10 -39.81
CA LEU A 195 -53.88 -19.71 -38.93
C LEU A 195 -54.52 -20.95 -38.29
N THR A 196 -54.88 -20.91 -37.00
CA THR A 196 -56.28 -21.12 -36.52
C THR A 196 -56.43 -20.85 -35.01
N LYS A 197 -57.69 -20.65 -34.57
CA LYS A 197 -58.09 -20.56 -33.15
C LYS A 197 -58.34 -21.96 -32.58
N GLU A 198 -58.29 -22.11 -31.25
CA GLU A 198 -59.51 -22.46 -30.49
C GLU A 198 -59.45 -22.09 -29.00
N ARG A 199 -60.57 -22.21 -28.28
CA ARG A 199 -60.78 -21.63 -26.93
C ARG A 199 -61.93 -22.30 -26.16
N VAL A 200 -61.61 -23.13 -25.17
CA VAL A 200 -62.52 -23.71 -24.14
C VAL A 200 -61.63 -23.79 -22.87
N GLN A 201 -61.90 -23.09 -21.75
CA GLN A 201 -62.82 -23.43 -20.64
C GLN A 201 -62.51 -24.82 -20.03
N GLU A 202 -62.47 -25.03 -18.71
CA GLU A 202 -63.30 -24.47 -17.63
C GLU A 202 -62.54 -24.12 -16.32
N ALA A 203 -63.26 -23.50 -15.38
CA ALA A 203 -62.97 -23.42 -13.94
C ALA A 203 -64.28 -23.75 -13.18
N PRO A 204 -64.30 -23.98 -11.85
CA PRO A 204 -64.65 -22.85 -10.96
C PRO A 204 -64.19 -22.93 -9.47
N ALA A 205 -64.41 -21.81 -8.76
CA ALA A 205 -64.75 -21.70 -7.31
C ALA A 205 -63.69 -22.11 -6.25
N THR A 206 -63.49 -21.42 -5.11
CA THR A 206 -64.02 -20.16 -4.49
C THR A 206 -63.00 -19.71 -3.40
N THR A 207 -63.07 -18.57 -2.67
CA THR A 207 -64.15 -17.59 -2.39
C THR A 207 -63.60 -16.15 -2.21
N THR A 208 -64.44 -15.27 -1.65
CA THR A 208 -64.31 -13.87 -1.18
C THR A 208 -63.67 -13.75 0.23
N GLU A 209 -63.42 -12.58 0.86
CA GLU A 209 -63.89 -11.17 0.75
C GLU A 209 -62.66 -10.19 0.82
N GLU A 210 -62.57 -8.99 0.20
CA GLU A 210 -63.40 -7.75 0.14
C GLU A 210 -63.37 -6.86 1.41
N THR A 211 -62.51 -5.81 1.52
CA THR A 211 -62.69 -4.35 1.19
C THR A 211 -63.50 -3.52 2.24
N PRO A 212 -63.57 -2.15 2.26
CA PRO A 212 -63.19 -1.12 1.27
C PRO A 212 -62.42 0.15 1.81
N ALA A 213 -62.33 1.19 0.95
CA ALA A 213 -61.44 2.37 1.03
C ALA A 213 -62.06 3.69 1.55
N ALA A 214 -61.23 4.75 1.71
CA ALA A 214 -61.65 6.16 1.78
C ALA A 214 -60.57 7.17 1.30
N LYS A 215 -60.97 8.41 0.95
CA LYS A 215 -60.12 9.54 0.48
C LYS A 215 -60.15 10.72 1.47
N ARG A 216 -59.10 11.56 1.54
CA ARG A 216 -59.16 13.02 1.23
C ARG A 216 -57.82 13.78 1.40
N GLU A 217 -57.83 15.06 1.01
CA GLU A 217 -56.69 15.96 0.88
C GLU A 217 -56.51 16.96 2.04
N ARG A 218 -55.27 17.51 2.15
CA ARG A 218 -54.92 18.95 2.28
C ARG A 218 -55.00 19.72 3.62
N GLU A 219 -53.94 20.52 3.80
CA GLU A 219 -53.83 21.81 4.54
C GLU A 219 -53.94 21.78 6.09
N LYS A 220 -53.32 22.67 6.88
CA LYS A 220 -52.27 23.73 6.74
C LYS A 220 -51.58 23.81 8.13
N LYS A 221 -50.26 23.96 8.32
CA LYS A 221 -49.26 24.98 7.90
C LYS A 221 -49.27 26.26 8.76
N GLU A 222 -48.05 26.80 8.99
CA GLU A 222 -47.67 28.04 9.70
C GLU A 222 -47.43 27.90 11.22
N LYS A 223 -46.52 28.66 11.86
CA LYS A 223 -45.59 29.74 11.41
C LYS A 223 -44.16 29.51 11.98
N LYS A 224 -43.02 29.82 11.34
CA LYS A 224 -42.47 31.13 10.84
C LYS A 224 -42.08 32.06 12.03
N GLU A 225 -41.09 32.95 11.95
CA GLU A 225 -40.60 33.69 10.77
C GLU A 225 -39.19 34.33 10.93
N LYS A 226 -38.25 34.08 9.98
CA LYS A 226 -37.27 34.99 9.27
C LYS A 226 -36.51 36.09 10.08
N LYS A 227 -35.82 37.13 9.55
CA LYS A 227 -35.67 37.90 8.27
C LYS A 227 -34.36 38.74 8.39
N GLU A 228 -33.68 39.37 7.41
CA GLU A 228 -33.67 39.55 5.93
C GLU A 228 -32.23 40.05 5.59
N LYS A 229 -31.48 39.77 4.50
CA LYS A 229 -31.65 39.69 3.02
C LYS A 229 -31.75 41.03 2.27
N GLN A 230 -30.82 41.29 1.34
CA GLN A 230 -30.97 42.24 0.21
C GLN A 230 -30.72 41.55 -1.15
N ALA A 231 -30.88 42.26 -2.27
CA ALA A 231 -31.23 41.66 -3.57
C ALA A 231 -30.40 42.17 -4.77
N LYS A 232 -30.42 41.39 -5.86
CA LYS A 232 -30.06 41.81 -7.23
C LYS A 232 -31.05 41.24 -8.25
N GLN A 233 -30.92 41.70 -9.49
CA GLN A 233 -31.98 41.82 -10.51
C GLN A 233 -32.43 40.50 -11.19
N PRO A 234 -33.57 40.49 -11.91
CA PRO A 234 -34.06 39.33 -12.64
C PRO A 234 -33.13 38.94 -13.80
N LYS A 235 -32.86 37.64 -13.95
CA LYS A 235 -32.18 37.10 -15.13
C LYS A 235 -33.23 36.73 -16.18
N ALA A 236 -32.94 36.97 -17.46
CA ALA A 236 -33.81 36.60 -18.57
C ALA A 236 -34.09 35.08 -18.61
N PRO A 237 -35.22 34.62 -19.20
CA PRO A 237 -35.46 33.20 -19.43
C PRO A 237 -34.32 32.58 -20.25
N PRO A 238 -33.99 31.29 -20.03
CA PRO A 238 -32.90 30.64 -20.74
C PRO A 238 -33.18 30.58 -22.24
N ALA A 239 -32.14 30.87 -23.04
CA ALA A 239 -32.16 30.63 -24.47
C ALA A 239 -32.37 29.13 -24.76
N PRO A 240 -33.02 28.75 -25.87
CA PRO A 240 -33.15 27.35 -26.26
C PRO A 240 -31.77 26.70 -26.41
N ALA A 241 -31.64 25.44 -25.98
CA ALA A 241 -30.38 24.72 -26.03
C ALA A 241 -29.91 24.53 -27.48
N ALA A 242 -28.71 25.01 -27.79
CA ALA A 242 -28.05 24.76 -29.06
C ALA A 242 -27.71 23.25 -29.21
N PRO A 243 -27.65 22.71 -30.44
CA PRO A 243 -27.21 21.34 -30.66
C PRO A 243 -25.76 21.14 -30.15
N PRO A 244 -25.40 19.91 -29.74
CA PRO A 244 -24.05 19.62 -29.25
C PRO A 244 -23.03 19.82 -30.38
N SER A 245 -21.94 20.53 -30.08
CA SER A 245 -20.88 20.88 -31.03
C SER A 245 -19.50 20.68 -30.40
N PRO A 246 -18.45 20.30 -31.18
CA PRO A 246 -17.07 20.29 -30.67
C PRO A 246 -16.59 21.67 -30.19
N SER A 247 -17.26 22.78 -30.55
CA SER A 247 -16.99 24.13 -30.02
C SER A 247 -17.03 24.23 -28.48
N LEU A 248 -17.68 23.26 -27.82
CA LEU A 248 -17.78 23.16 -26.35
C LEU A 248 -16.45 22.76 -25.68
N ILE A 249 -15.50 22.19 -26.44
CA ILE A 249 -14.18 21.78 -25.96
C ILE A 249 -13.24 23.00 -26.02
N ASP A 250 -12.59 23.32 -24.90
CA ASP A 250 -11.66 24.45 -24.78
C ASP A 250 -10.27 24.05 -25.29
N LEU A 251 -10.07 24.15 -26.61
CA LEU A 251 -8.78 23.97 -27.26
C LEU A 251 -8.03 25.30 -27.32
N ARG A 252 -6.80 25.32 -26.80
CA ARG A 252 -5.92 26.52 -26.81
C ARG A 252 -4.50 26.19 -27.23
N VAL A 253 -3.80 27.22 -27.68
CA VAL A 253 -2.34 27.22 -27.82
C VAL A 253 -1.70 27.22 -26.43
N GLY A 254 -0.92 26.20 -26.10
CA GLY A 254 -0.11 26.11 -24.89
C GLY A 254 1.38 26.26 -25.20
N HIS A 255 2.13 27.00 -24.38
CA HIS A 255 3.59 27.13 -24.51
C HIS A 255 4.25 26.39 -23.33
N ILE A 256 4.98 25.30 -23.60
CA ILE A 256 5.71 24.56 -22.57
C ILE A 256 6.91 25.41 -22.14
N LEU A 257 6.90 25.93 -20.91
CA LEU A 257 8.03 26.69 -20.37
C LEU A 257 9.20 25.76 -20.03
N ARG A 258 8.87 24.61 -19.42
CA ARG A 258 9.78 23.51 -19.13
C ARG A 258 9.04 22.18 -19.03
N ALA A 259 9.72 21.08 -19.31
CA ALA A 259 9.29 19.74 -18.98
C ALA A 259 10.37 19.02 -18.16
N ILE A 260 9.96 18.16 -17.24
CA ILE A 260 10.85 17.27 -16.47
C ILE A 260 10.32 15.83 -16.51
N ASN A 261 11.19 14.86 -16.29
CA ASN A 261 10.79 13.48 -16.03
C ASN A 261 9.89 13.43 -14.79
N HIS A 262 8.80 12.67 -14.85
CA HIS A 262 7.91 12.53 -13.71
C HIS A 262 8.59 11.67 -12.61
N PRO A 263 8.72 12.16 -11.36
CA PRO A 263 9.56 11.52 -10.33
C PRO A 263 9.13 10.08 -10.02
N ASN A 264 7.82 9.80 -10.08
CA ASN A 264 7.25 8.47 -9.81
C ASN A 264 6.84 7.69 -11.09
N ALA A 265 7.37 8.03 -12.28
CA ALA A 265 6.91 7.42 -13.54
C ALA A 265 7.84 7.60 -14.76
N ASP A 266 8.47 6.51 -15.19
CA ASP A 266 9.37 6.50 -16.35
C ASP A 266 8.69 6.87 -17.68
N SER A 267 7.39 6.55 -17.84
CA SER A 267 6.62 6.85 -19.07
C SER A 267 5.94 8.23 -19.07
N LEU A 268 6.22 9.10 -18.11
CA LEU A 268 5.57 10.41 -17.98
C LEU A 268 6.56 11.59 -17.96
N TYR A 269 6.16 12.69 -18.60
CA TYR A 269 6.70 14.03 -18.33
C TYR A 269 5.72 14.84 -17.48
N VAL A 270 6.27 15.70 -16.62
CA VAL A 270 5.57 16.81 -15.97
C VAL A 270 5.95 18.09 -16.70
N SER A 271 5.01 18.72 -17.38
CA SER A 271 5.21 19.94 -18.15
C SER A 271 4.56 21.13 -17.45
N THR A 272 5.32 22.23 -17.30
CA THR A 272 4.81 23.54 -16.89
C THR A 272 4.40 24.29 -18.14
N ILE A 273 3.09 24.46 -18.38
CA ILE A 273 2.56 25.03 -19.63
C ILE A 273 1.84 26.35 -19.35
N ASP A 274 2.25 27.41 -20.05
CA ASP A 274 1.48 28.65 -20.16
C ASP A 274 0.31 28.42 -21.14
N CYS A 275 -0.91 28.50 -20.61
CA CYS A 275 -2.16 28.32 -21.36
C CYS A 275 -2.94 29.63 -21.53
N GLY A 276 -2.27 30.79 -21.31
CA GLY A 276 -2.86 32.13 -21.34
C GLY A 276 -4.10 32.29 -20.45
N ASP A 277 -4.11 31.60 -19.31
CA ASP A 277 -5.15 31.77 -18.30
C ASP A 277 -4.94 33.06 -17.50
N ALA A 278 -6.03 33.63 -16.99
CA ALA A 278 -5.96 34.80 -16.12
C ALA A 278 -5.38 34.44 -14.73
N PRO A 279 -4.78 35.41 -14.01
CA PRO A 279 -4.42 35.24 -12.60
C PRO A 279 -5.59 34.70 -11.76
N ASP A 280 -5.26 33.96 -10.71
CA ASP A 280 -6.19 33.37 -9.74
C ASP A 280 -7.24 32.41 -10.34
N SER A 281 -6.97 31.83 -11.51
CA SER A 281 -7.89 30.92 -12.20
C SER A 281 -7.77 29.45 -11.75
N ASP A 282 -8.91 28.75 -11.72
CA ASP A 282 -9.03 27.40 -11.16
C ASP A 282 -8.00 26.40 -11.74
N ASN A 283 -7.17 25.83 -10.86
CA ASN A 283 -6.13 24.83 -11.19
C ASN A 283 -4.91 25.37 -11.95
N THR A 284 -4.60 26.66 -11.81
CA THR A 284 -3.32 27.24 -12.22
C THR A 284 -2.40 27.49 -11.02
N SER A 285 -1.13 27.79 -11.30
CA SER A 285 -0.16 28.34 -10.34
C SER A 285 0.65 29.46 -11.01
N VAL A 286 1.34 30.29 -10.22
CA VAL A 286 2.30 31.27 -10.76
C VAL A 286 3.67 30.62 -10.89
N ASP A 287 4.33 30.81 -12.04
CA ASP A 287 5.71 30.40 -12.26
C ASP A 287 6.68 31.48 -11.79
N GLU A 288 7.42 31.23 -10.71
CA GLU A 288 8.35 32.19 -10.09
C GLU A 288 9.40 32.74 -11.06
N ALA A 289 9.87 31.92 -12.01
CA ALA A 289 10.92 32.29 -12.95
C ALA A 289 10.45 33.21 -14.10
N THR A 290 9.16 33.19 -14.45
CA THR A 290 8.60 33.98 -15.57
C THR A 290 7.47 34.94 -15.17
N GLY A 291 6.97 34.86 -13.94
CA GLY A 291 5.81 35.62 -13.45
C GLY A 291 4.48 35.22 -14.10
N LYS A 292 4.44 34.10 -14.84
CA LYS A 292 3.27 33.69 -15.64
C LYS A 292 2.30 32.81 -14.86
N THR A 293 1.02 32.91 -15.20
CA THR A 293 0.01 31.92 -14.80
C THR A 293 0.16 30.68 -15.68
N VAL A 294 0.37 29.51 -15.06
CA VAL A 294 0.71 28.24 -15.73
C VAL A 294 -0.13 27.09 -15.20
N ARG A 295 -0.20 26.01 -15.99
CA ARG A 295 -0.78 24.72 -15.60
C ARG A 295 0.30 23.64 -15.55
N THR A 296 0.23 22.80 -14.53
CA THR A 296 0.95 21.52 -14.49
C THR A 296 0.20 20.51 -15.35
N VAL A 297 0.89 19.90 -16.31
CA VAL A 297 0.34 18.92 -17.25
C VAL A 297 1.21 17.68 -17.28
N CYS A 298 0.66 16.54 -16.87
CA CYS A 298 1.34 15.25 -16.96
C CYS A 298 0.99 14.58 -18.30
N SER A 299 1.97 14.04 -19.00
CA SER A 299 1.79 13.52 -20.37
C SER A 299 2.62 12.26 -20.64
N GLY A 300 2.06 11.30 -21.38
CA GLY A 300 2.70 10.02 -21.72
C GLY A 300 3.74 10.10 -22.83
N LEU A 301 4.48 11.21 -22.90
CA LEU A 301 5.42 11.52 -23.98
C LEU A 301 6.85 11.01 -23.72
N ASN A 302 7.18 10.61 -22.49
CA ASN A 302 8.51 10.10 -22.19
C ASN A 302 8.71 8.73 -22.85
N GLY A 303 9.79 8.60 -23.63
CA GLY A 303 10.03 7.46 -24.53
C GLY A 303 9.41 7.60 -25.93
N LEU A 304 8.57 8.63 -26.19
CA LEU A 304 8.00 8.92 -27.52
C LEU A 304 8.56 10.21 -28.15
N VAL A 305 8.82 11.25 -27.34
CA VAL A 305 9.41 12.52 -27.75
C VAL A 305 10.57 12.86 -26.81
N PRO A 306 11.78 13.24 -27.30
CA PRO A 306 12.90 13.58 -26.43
C PRO A 306 12.61 14.76 -25.49
N LEU A 307 13.21 14.74 -24.29
CA LEU A 307 13.00 15.77 -23.27
C LEU A 307 13.48 17.16 -23.75
N GLU A 308 14.50 17.18 -24.61
CA GLU A 308 15.05 18.37 -25.25
C GLU A 308 14.05 19.01 -26.23
N GLU A 309 13.27 18.20 -26.96
CA GLU A 309 12.23 18.68 -27.87
C GLU A 309 10.97 19.19 -27.15
N MET A 310 10.82 18.90 -25.85
CA MET A 310 9.72 19.40 -25.03
C MET A 310 9.97 20.81 -24.48
N GLN A 311 11.22 21.24 -24.33
CA GLN A 311 11.55 22.55 -23.74
C GLN A 311 11.19 23.70 -24.69
N GLY A 312 10.44 24.69 -24.21
CA GLY A 312 10.04 25.85 -25.01
C GLY A 312 9.03 25.55 -26.15
N ARG A 313 8.55 24.30 -26.29
CA ARG A 313 7.73 23.89 -27.44
C ARG A 313 6.29 24.44 -27.32
N LYS A 314 5.77 24.98 -28.42
CA LYS A 314 4.34 25.32 -28.56
C LYS A 314 3.55 24.07 -28.95
N VAL A 315 2.39 23.88 -28.32
CA VAL A 315 1.50 22.72 -28.47
C VAL A 315 0.03 23.16 -28.47
N VAL A 316 -0.88 22.23 -28.78
CA VAL A 316 -2.32 22.40 -28.50
C VAL A 316 -2.69 21.66 -27.22
N VAL A 317 -3.49 22.30 -26.36
CA VAL A 317 -3.95 21.75 -25.08
C VAL A 317 -5.47 21.81 -24.94
N VAL A 318 -6.02 20.83 -24.22
CA VAL A 318 -7.43 20.78 -23.82
C VAL A 318 -7.57 21.31 -22.38
N CYS A 319 -8.20 22.47 -22.22
CA CYS A 319 -8.17 23.25 -20.97
C CYS A 319 -9.41 23.10 -20.06
N ASN A 320 -10.52 22.56 -20.54
CA ASN A 320 -11.78 22.46 -19.78
C ASN A 320 -12.19 21.04 -19.36
N LEU A 321 -11.28 20.07 -19.38
CA LEU A 321 -11.54 18.75 -18.78
C LEU A 321 -11.44 18.80 -17.25
N LYS A 322 -12.01 17.80 -16.56
CA LYS A 322 -11.80 17.64 -15.12
C LYS A 322 -10.32 17.26 -14.88
N PRO A 323 -9.57 17.97 -14.01
CA PRO A 323 -8.19 17.60 -13.66
C PRO A 323 -8.08 16.16 -13.13
N VAL A 324 -6.98 15.50 -13.46
CA VAL A 324 -6.70 14.11 -13.08
C VAL A 324 -5.34 14.03 -12.40
N THR A 325 -5.28 13.42 -11.21
CA THR A 325 -4.03 13.10 -10.53
C THR A 325 -3.41 11.86 -11.17
N MET A 326 -2.20 11.99 -11.71
CA MET A 326 -1.42 10.88 -12.27
C MET A 326 -0.16 10.72 -11.42
N ARG A 327 0.00 9.54 -10.80
CA ARG A 327 1.18 9.15 -9.99
C ARG A 327 1.61 10.16 -8.90
N GLY A 328 0.62 10.87 -8.35
CA GLY A 328 0.77 11.90 -7.31
C GLY A 328 0.59 13.33 -7.82
N ILE A 329 0.85 13.61 -9.10
CA ILE A 329 0.86 14.97 -9.64
C ILE A 329 -0.45 15.26 -10.38
N LYS A 330 -1.07 16.41 -10.08
CA LYS A 330 -2.36 16.84 -10.65
C LYS A 330 -2.19 17.47 -12.03
N SER A 331 -2.67 16.78 -13.08
CA SER A 331 -2.72 17.33 -14.44
C SER A 331 -3.95 18.23 -14.61
N ALA A 332 -3.72 19.53 -14.86
CA ALA A 332 -4.75 20.57 -14.98
C ALA A 332 -5.15 20.89 -16.43
N ALA A 333 -4.51 20.26 -17.42
CA ALA A 333 -4.89 20.20 -18.83
C ALA A 333 -4.36 18.87 -19.43
N MET A 334 -4.45 18.73 -20.76
CA MET A 334 -3.91 17.58 -21.51
C MET A 334 -3.42 18.03 -22.88
N VAL A 335 -2.28 17.49 -23.35
CA VAL A 335 -1.67 17.83 -24.65
C VAL A 335 -2.33 17.00 -25.77
N LEU A 336 -2.55 17.62 -26.93
CA LEU A 336 -3.10 16.99 -28.13
C LEU A 336 -1.97 16.57 -29.09
N ALA A 337 -2.06 15.36 -29.64
CA ALA A 337 -1.05 14.75 -30.50
C ALA A 337 -1.70 13.89 -31.60
N ALA A 338 -0.91 13.33 -32.51
CA ALA A 338 -1.39 12.38 -33.52
C ALA A 338 -0.52 11.12 -33.57
N SER A 339 -1.16 9.95 -33.44
CA SER A 339 -0.56 8.63 -33.63
C SER A 339 -0.97 8.06 -35.00
N PRO A 340 -0.27 7.04 -35.55
CA PRO A 340 -0.73 6.37 -36.77
C PRO A 340 -2.16 5.81 -36.59
N LYS A 341 -2.98 5.79 -37.65
CA LYS A 341 -4.24 5.02 -37.61
C LYS A 341 -3.90 3.53 -37.53
N VAL A 342 -4.38 2.90 -36.47
CA VAL A 342 -4.12 1.50 -36.15
C VAL A 342 -5.21 0.61 -36.74
N ALA A 343 -4.85 -0.60 -37.20
CA ALA A 343 -5.80 -1.56 -37.75
C ALA A 343 -6.71 -2.14 -36.65
N GLU A 344 -7.92 -2.59 -37.01
CA GLU A 344 -8.85 -3.20 -36.04
C GLU A 344 -8.23 -4.45 -35.40
N GLY A 345 -7.74 -4.31 -34.16
CA GLY A 345 -7.14 -5.40 -33.37
C GLY A 345 -5.75 -5.12 -32.78
N GLU A 346 -5.10 -4.01 -33.12
CA GLU A 346 -3.78 -3.61 -32.58
C GLU A 346 -3.87 -2.48 -31.53
N ASP A 347 -2.81 -2.29 -30.71
CA ASP A 347 -2.80 -1.37 -29.56
C ASP A 347 -2.44 0.08 -29.98
N SER A 348 -3.35 1.03 -29.75
CA SER A 348 -3.41 2.35 -30.40
C SER A 348 -2.28 3.35 -30.08
N HIS A 349 -1.31 2.97 -29.25
CA HIS A 349 -0.31 3.88 -28.67
C HIS A 349 1.16 3.44 -28.80
N ALA A 350 1.45 2.36 -29.54
CA ALA A 350 2.83 1.84 -29.71
C ALA A 350 3.64 2.50 -30.86
N GLY A 351 3.01 3.31 -31.71
CA GLY A 351 3.67 3.99 -32.84
C GLY A 351 4.31 5.34 -32.46
N PRO A 352 5.16 5.93 -33.34
CA PRO A 352 5.72 7.26 -33.14
C PRO A 352 4.60 8.31 -33.13
N VAL A 353 4.63 9.23 -32.16
CA VAL A 353 3.59 10.25 -31.96
C VAL A 353 4.15 11.65 -32.15
N GLU A 354 3.54 12.44 -33.03
CA GLU A 354 3.91 13.85 -33.27
C GLU A 354 2.92 14.80 -32.60
N LEU A 355 3.44 15.92 -32.08
CA LEU A 355 2.64 16.94 -31.38
C LEU A 355 2.03 17.94 -32.36
N VAL A 356 0.80 18.40 -32.10
CA VAL A 356 0.16 19.42 -32.95
C VAL A 356 0.90 20.75 -32.78
N ASN A 357 1.51 21.26 -33.85
CA ASN A 357 2.28 22.49 -33.82
C ASN A 357 1.38 23.68 -34.25
N PRO A 358 1.13 24.66 -33.37
CA PRO A 358 0.44 25.89 -33.75
C PRO A 358 1.37 26.84 -34.53
N PRO A 359 0.82 27.87 -35.22
CA PRO A 359 1.62 28.88 -35.89
C PRO A 359 2.72 29.49 -35.00
N ALA A 360 3.88 29.77 -35.59
CA ALA A 360 5.07 30.21 -34.85
C ALA A 360 4.86 31.54 -34.11
N ASP A 361 3.96 32.39 -34.60
CA ASP A 361 3.58 33.68 -34.02
C ASP A 361 2.49 33.58 -32.93
N ALA A 362 1.75 32.47 -32.85
CA ALA A 362 0.57 32.35 -31.99
C ALA A 362 0.91 32.54 -30.50
N PRO A 363 0.22 33.44 -29.78
CA PRO A 363 0.43 33.65 -28.34
C PRO A 363 -0.14 32.50 -27.51
N ALA A 364 0.25 32.42 -26.23
CA ALA A 364 -0.32 31.44 -25.31
C ALA A 364 -1.79 31.77 -25.00
N GLY A 365 -2.61 30.73 -24.82
CA GLY A 365 -4.05 30.83 -24.59
C GLY A 365 -4.90 31.21 -25.80
N ASP A 366 -4.31 31.38 -26.98
CA ASP A 366 -5.11 31.73 -28.16
C ASP A 366 -6.03 30.56 -28.54
N ARG A 367 -7.32 30.87 -28.74
CA ARG A 367 -8.37 29.86 -28.94
C ARG A 367 -8.22 29.18 -30.29
N VAL A 368 -8.25 27.86 -30.27
CA VAL A 368 -8.21 26.98 -31.45
C VAL A 368 -9.61 26.39 -31.68
N PHE A 369 -10.03 26.26 -32.92
CA PHE A 369 -11.35 25.71 -33.29
C PHE A 369 -11.30 25.02 -34.66
N PHE A 370 -12.31 24.21 -34.98
CA PHE A 370 -12.45 23.64 -36.32
C PHE A 370 -13.28 24.57 -37.22
N GLU A 371 -12.86 24.78 -38.46
CA GLU A 371 -13.60 25.57 -39.47
C GLU A 371 -15.03 25.04 -39.66
N GLY A 372 -16.02 25.94 -39.76
CA GLY A 372 -17.44 25.58 -39.74
C GLY A 372 -18.01 25.28 -38.35
N TRP A 373 -17.17 24.90 -37.37
CA TRP A 373 -17.58 24.52 -36.01
C TRP A 373 -17.08 25.52 -34.96
N SER A 374 -17.05 26.82 -35.29
CA SER A 374 -16.70 27.93 -34.39
C SER A 374 -17.90 28.48 -33.59
N ALA A 375 -19.13 28.06 -33.90
CA ALA A 375 -20.36 28.62 -33.36
C ALA A 375 -20.68 28.13 -31.93
N GLY A 376 -19.92 28.63 -30.94
CA GLY A 376 -20.21 28.44 -29.51
C GLY A 376 -19.07 28.90 -28.61
N GLU A 377 -19.34 29.12 -27.32
CA GLU A 377 -18.31 29.27 -26.30
C GLU A 377 -18.04 27.94 -25.58
N PRO A 378 -16.81 27.66 -25.12
CA PRO A 378 -16.50 26.42 -24.41
C PRO A 378 -17.21 26.34 -23.05
N GLU A 379 -17.54 25.14 -22.57
CA GLU A 379 -18.00 25.00 -21.17
C GLU A 379 -16.84 25.34 -20.22
N LYS A 380 -17.08 26.05 -19.10
CA LYS A 380 -16.01 26.33 -18.10
C LYS A 380 -15.33 25.03 -17.63
N GLN A 381 -16.10 23.96 -17.49
CA GLN A 381 -15.60 22.60 -17.30
C GLN A 381 -16.59 21.60 -17.89
N LEU A 382 -16.11 20.69 -18.74
CA LEU A 382 -16.89 19.62 -19.34
C LEU A 382 -17.35 18.64 -18.25
N ASN A 383 -18.66 18.39 -18.20
CA ASN A 383 -19.24 17.42 -17.27
C ASN A 383 -18.97 15.97 -17.75
N PRO A 384 -18.21 15.13 -17.02
CA PRO A 384 -17.89 13.76 -17.45
C PRO A 384 -19.13 12.87 -17.68
N LYS A 385 -20.26 13.15 -17.00
CA LYS A 385 -21.51 12.41 -17.20
C LYS A 385 -22.14 12.67 -18.58
N LYS A 386 -21.80 13.78 -19.26
CA LYS A 386 -22.27 14.09 -20.62
C LYS A 386 -21.43 13.41 -21.71
N LYS A 387 -20.23 12.89 -21.39
CA LYS A 387 -19.28 12.28 -22.36
C LYS A 387 -19.01 13.12 -23.61
N ILE A 388 -18.94 14.46 -23.48
CA ILE A 388 -18.79 15.39 -24.63
C ILE A 388 -17.50 15.10 -25.41
N TRP A 389 -16.39 14.89 -24.69
CA TRP A 389 -15.11 14.59 -25.33
C TRP A 389 -15.20 13.26 -26.12
N GLU A 390 -15.67 12.21 -25.47
CA GLU A 390 -15.78 10.86 -26.04
C GLU A 390 -16.78 10.80 -27.22
N THR A 391 -17.73 11.74 -27.28
CA THR A 391 -18.69 11.87 -28.39
C THR A 391 -18.03 12.47 -29.64
N PHE A 392 -17.12 13.44 -29.48
CA PHE A 392 -16.49 14.14 -30.61
C PHE A 392 -15.11 13.59 -31.00
N GLN A 393 -14.40 12.90 -30.10
CA GLN A 393 -13.10 12.28 -30.38
C GLN A 393 -13.07 11.44 -31.67
N PRO A 394 -14.10 10.63 -32.04
CA PRO A 394 -14.06 9.85 -33.29
C PRO A 394 -13.88 10.69 -34.57
N GLY A 395 -14.29 11.96 -34.57
CA GLY A 395 -14.10 12.87 -35.70
C GLY A 395 -12.70 13.46 -35.82
N PHE A 396 -11.82 13.28 -34.82
CA PHE A 396 -10.52 13.93 -34.76
C PHE A 396 -9.50 13.19 -35.66
N THR A 397 -9.06 13.82 -36.76
CA THR A 397 -8.18 13.19 -37.78
C THR A 397 -7.11 14.17 -38.31
N THR A 398 -6.09 13.66 -38.99
CA THR A 398 -5.23 14.47 -39.88
C THR A 398 -5.58 14.24 -41.35
N THR A 399 -5.03 15.08 -42.23
CA THR A 399 -5.02 14.92 -43.70
C THR A 399 -3.64 14.53 -44.22
N ASP A 400 -3.56 14.11 -45.49
CA ASP A 400 -2.29 13.80 -46.18
C ASP A 400 -1.33 15.00 -46.27
N ASN A 401 -1.86 16.23 -46.15
CA ASN A 401 -1.09 17.46 -46.09
C ASN A 401 -0.48 17.74 -44.69
N MET A 402 -0.60 16.80 -43.74
CA MET A 402 -0.25 16.98 -42.32
C MET A 402 -1.04 18.11 -41.62
N GLU A 403 -2.22 18.46 -42.15
CA GLU A 403 -3.16 19.38 -41.51
C GLU A 403 -4.04 18.61 -40.52
N VAL A 404 -4.42 19.26 -39.42
CA VAL A 404 -5.33 18.69 -38.42
C VAL A 404 -6.77 19.10 -38.73
N GLY A 405 -7.75 18.22 -38.48
CA GLY A 405 -9.16 18.52 -38.75
C GLY A 405 -10.18 17.62 -38.05
N PHE A 406 -11.46 17.96 -38.25
CA PHE A 406 -12.62 17.28 -37.70
C PHE A 406 -13.53 16.81 -38.84
N ASP A 407 -13.76 15.49 -38.93
CA ASP A 407 -14.73 14.85 -39.80
C ASP A 407 -16.01 14.55 -38.99
N SER A 408 -17.10 15.24 -39.31
CA SER A 408 -18.37 15.07 -38.60
C SER A 408 -19.08 13.76 -38.93
N THR A 409 -18.69 13.04 -40.00
CA THR A 409 -19.32 11.78 -40.41
C THR A 409 -18.99 10.63 -39.46
N GLN A 410 -17.83 10.69 -38.79
CA GLN A 410 -17.41 9.70 -37.80
C GLN A 410 -18.13 9.82 -36.45
N VAL A 411 -18.98 10.84 -36.26
CA VAL A 411 -19.67 11.13 -35.00
C VAL A 411 -21.14 10.68 -35.11
N PRO A 412 -21.56 9.57 -34.47
CA PRO A 412 -22.90 8.99 -34.67
C PRO A 412 -24.07 9.92 -34.28
N SER A 413 -23.85 10.85 -33.36
CA SER A 413 -24.86 11.84 -32.94
C SER A 413 -25.00 13.02 -33.92
N LEU A 414 -24.13 13.14 -34.93
CA LEU A 414 -24.22 14.13 -36.00
C LEU A 414 -24.63 13.49 -37.33
N SER A 415 -24.28 12.23 -37.58
CA SER A 415 -24.65 11.53 -38.82
C SER A 415 -26.12 11.11 -38.91
N SER A 416 -26.85 11.10 -37.79
CA SER A 416 -28.26 10.67 -37.73
C SER A 416 -29.29 11.82 -37.76
N ALA A 417 -28.89 13.05 -38.09
CA ALA A 417 -29.76 14.23 -38.02
C ALA A 417 -29.81 15.01 -39.35
N GLU A 418 -30.99 15.49 -39.73
CA GLU A 418 -31.23 16.32 -40.94
C GLU A 418 -30.63 17.74 -40.87
N THR A 419 -29.63 17.96 -39.99
CA THR A 419 -28.96 19.26 -39.77
C THR A 419 -27.75 19.47 -40.71
N ALA A 420 -27.43 18.49 -41.55
CA ALA A 420 -26.29 18.52 -42.49
C ALA A 420 -26.41 19.52 -43.66
N ALA A 421 -27.44 20.39 -43.68
CA ALA A 421 -27.73 21.28 -44.81
C ALA A 421 -26.90 22.58 -44.86
N THR A 422 -26.15 22.93 -43.81
CA THR A 422 -25.48 24.25 -43.69
C THR A 422 -24.10 24.25 -43.03
N THR A 423 -23.60 23.12 -42.53
CA THR A 423 -22.28 23.03 -41.88
C THR A 423 -21.38 22.08 -42.67
N ALA A 424 -20.09 22.44 -42.82
CA ALA A 424 -19.14 21.62 -43.56
C ALA A 424 -18.89 20.26 -42.88
N THR A 425 -18.93 19.18 -43.67
CA THR A 425 -18.69 17.81 -43.21
C THR A 425 -17.27 17.58 -42.68
N PHE A 426 -16.31 18.38 -43.16
CA PHE A 426 -14.94 18.43 -42.69
C PHE A 426 -14.53 19.88 -42.39
N GLY A 427 -13.87 20.11 -41.25
CA GLY A 427 -13.34 21.42 -40.86
C GLY A 427 -11.89 21.33 -40.38
N LYS A 428 -11.00 22.19 -40.90
CA LYS A 428 -9.59 22.23 -40.45
C LYS A 428 -9.47 22.86 -39.07
N LEU A 429 -8.48 22.42 -38.29
CA LEU A 429 -8.14 23.02 -37.00
C LEU A 429 -7.34 24.30 -37.23
N VAL A 430 -7.88 25.44 -36.79
CA VAL A 430 -7.33 26.79 -36.99
C VAL A 430 -7.23 27.56 -35.67
N ALA A 431 -6.19 28.37 -35.56
CA ALA A 431 -6.03 29.45 -34.58
C ALA A 431 -6.18 30.81 -35.30
N LYS A 432 -6.25 31.92 -34.57
CA LYS A 432 -6.45 33.24 -35.18
C LYS A 432 -5.35 33.66 -36.16
N SER A 433 -4.12 33.17 -36.02
CA SER A 433 -3.01 33.45 -36.94
C SER A 433 -2.82 32.41 -38.06
N GLY A 434 -3.56 31.30 -38.07
CA GLY A 434 -3.49 30.31 -39.16
C GLY A 434 -3.88 28.88 -38.79
N GLY A 435 -3.82 27.99 -39.78
CA GLY A 435 -4.03 26.55 -39.62
C GLY A 435 -2.90 25.84 -38.86
N LEU A 436 -3.22 24.71 -38.25
CA LEU A 436 -2.29 23.92 -37.43
C LEU A 436 -1.82 22.65 -38.15
N THR A 437 -0.54 22.31 -37.96
CA THR A 437 0.13 21.23 -38.70
C THR A 437 1.00 20.33 -37.83
N MET A 438 1.21 19.10 -38.31
CA MET A 438 2.19 18.16 -37.77
C MET A 438 3.55 18.36 -38.47
N ARG A 439 4.67 18.04 -37.83
CA ARG A 439 5.95 17.94 -38.54
C ARG A 439 6.01 16.61 -39.31
N ALA A 440 6.73 16.61 -40.44
CA ALA A 440 7.11 15.37 -41.10
C ALA A 440 8.09 14.59 -40.22
N ALA A 441 7.76 13.31 -39.95
CA ALA A 441 8.58 12.44 -39.13
C ALA A 441 10.01 12.28 -39.68
N LEU A 442 10.99 12.22 -38.77
CA LEU A 442 12.30 11.69 -39.07
C LEU A 442 12.21 10.16 -38.99
N ASP A 443 12.61 9.48 -40.05
CA ASP A 443 12.84 8.04 -40.00
C ASP A 443 14.02 7.72 -39.06
N ILE A 444 14.09 6.47 -38.57
CA ILE A 444 15.16 5.96 -37.69
C ILE A 444 16.55 6.14 -38.32
N THR A 445 16.63 6.27 -39.66
CA THR A 445 17.88 6.58 -40.40
C THR A 445 18.24 8.08 -40.47
N GLY A 446 17.49 8.96 -39.80
CA GLY A 446 17.72 10.41 -39.78
C GLY A 446 17.32 11.15 -41.08
N ARG A 447 16.65 10.46 -42.01
CA ARG A 447 16.13 11.08 -43.25
C ARG A 447 14.70 11.55 -43.06
N ARG A 448 14.40 12.75 -43.55
CA ARG A 448 13.02 13.20 -43.76
C ARG A 448 12.45 12.44 -44.95
N SER A 449 11.43 11.62 -44.70
CA SER A 449 10.64 10.95 -45.74
C SER A 449 9.17 11.34 -45.58
N PRO A 450 8.40 11.44 -46.69
CA PRO A 450 6.95 11.59 -46.59
C PRO A 450 6.36 10.26 -46.14
N PHE A 451 6.13 10.11 -44.83
CA PHE A 451 5.48 8.93 -44.27
C PHE A 451 4.05 8.84 -44.82
N LEU A 452 3.79 7.87 -45.68
CA LEU A 452 2.48 7.66 -46.34
C LEU A 452 1.46 6.97 -45.40
N GLY A 453 1.54 7.25 -44.10
CA GLY A 453 0.66 6.73 -43.06
C GLY A 453 -0.35 7.80 -42.64
N VAL A 454 -1.64 7.47 -42.71
CA VAL A 454 -2.70 8.38 -42.23
C VAL A 454 -2.65 8.41 -40.71
N PHE A 455 -2.47 9.59 -40.10
CA PHE A 455 -2.47 9.74 -38.64
C PHE A 455 -3.91 9.96 -38.11
N GLY A 456 -4.20 9.40 -36.95
CA GLY A 456 -5.38 9.67 -36.14
C GLY A 456 -5.01 10.65 -35.02
N LEU A 457 -5.85 11.67 -34.80
CA LEU A 457 -5.56 12.72 -33.84
C LEU A 457 -6.03 12.25 -32.44
N HIS A 458 -5.12 11.65 -31.69
CA HIS A 458 -5.38 10.93 -30.45
C HIS A 458 -4.79 11.65 -29.23
N LEU A 459 -5.46 11.48 -28.08
CA LEU A 459 -4.89 11.83 -26.79
C LEU A 459 -3.88 10.76 -26.35
N ILE A 460 -2.67 11.16 -25.97
CA ILE A 460 -1.82 10.28 -25.17
C ILE A 460 -2.27 10.37 -23.70
N ARG A 461 -2.98 9.33 -23.23
CA ARG A 461 -3.05 9.00 -21.81
C ARG A 461 -1.91 8.05 -21.45
N SER A 462 -1.60 7.96 -20.15
CA SER A 462 -0.49 7.14 -19.65
C SER A 462 -0.74 5.64 -19.85
N THR A 463 -0.20 5.07 -20.92
CA THR A 463 -0.05 3.61 -21.11
C THR A 463 1.34 3.20 -20.65
N TYR A 464 1.42 2.25 -19.72
CA TYR A 464 2.71 1.76 -19.19
C TYR A 464 3.25 0.59 -20.02
N ALA A 465 4.42 0.78 -20.62
CA ALA A 465 5.23 -0.28 -21.22
C ALA A 465 6.52 -0.47 -20.41
N GLY A 466 6.82 -1.70 -20.01
CA GLY A 466 8.04 -2.05 -19.27
C GLY A 466 9.03 -2.78 -20.16
N GLY A 467 10.06 -2.08 -20.64
CA GLY A 467 11.15 -2.68 -21.43
C GLY A 467 12.31 -3.16 -20.54
N ALA A 468 12.78 -4.38 -20.76
CA ALA A 468 13.92 -4.94 -20.01
C ALA A 468 15.26 -4.71 -20.74
N GLY A 469 16.27 -4.24 -20.02
CA GLY A 469 17.66 -4.19 -20.50
C GLY A 469 18.38 -5.53 -20.30
N ALA A 470 19.18 -5.95 -21.29
CA ALA A 470 19.86 -7.24 -21.28
C ALA A 470 21.40 -7.09 -21.23
N MET A 471 22.11 -8.07 -20.64
CA MET A 471 23.13 -8.86 -21.38
C MET A 471 23.81 -10.01 -20.60
N ASN A 472 24.12 -11.08 -21.34
CA ASN A 472 25.26 -12.00 -21.21
C ASN A 472 25.38 -13.06 -20.09
N ARG A 473 24.78 -14.24 -20.37
CA ARG A 473 25.48 -15.52 -20.69
C ARG A 473 26.57 -16.08 -19.75
N GLN A 474 26.38 -17.32 -19.28
CA GLN A 474 27.19 -18.51 -19.70
C GLN A 474 26.56 -19.88 -19.29
N PHE A 475 27.12 -20.97 -19.84
CA PHE A 475 26.68 -22.39 -19.82
C PHE A 475 27.30 -23.19 -18.62
N ALA A 476 26.93 -24.42 -18.20
CA ALA A 476 25.75 -25.32 -18.32
C ALA A 476 25.88 -26.56 -17.36
N TYR A 477 24.81 -27.38 -17.26
CA TYR A 477 24.58 -28.76 -16.70
C TYR A 477 25.74 -29.79 -16.51
N PRO A 478 25.59 -30.97 -15.83
CA PRO A 478 24.49 -31.53 -14.96
C PRO A 478 24.90 -32.36 -13.68
N LYS A 479 23.89 -32.76 -12.86
CA LYS A 479 23.73 -33.99 -12.00
C LYS A 479 24.89 -34.58 -11.13
N GLY A 480 24.61 -34.85 -9.84
CA GLY A 480 24.90 -36.18 -9.22
C GLY A 480 25.61 -36.31 -7.85
N TYR A 481 24.85 -36.48 -6.76
CA TYR A 481 25.13 -37.19 -5.48
C TYR A 481 26.53 -37.22 -4.77
N SER A 482 26.45 -36.93 -3.45
CA SER A 482 27.21 -37.50 -2.31
C SER A 482 28.54 -36.87 -1.82
N ALA A 483 28.73 -36.98 -0.49
CA ALA A 483 29.95 -36.81 0.33
C ALA A 483 30.71 -35.45 0.36
N TYR A 484 30.82 -34.89 1.56
CA TYR A 484 31.81 -33.86 1.98
C TYR A 484 33.21 -34.49 2.18
N PRO A 485 34.36 -33.75 2.13
CA PRO A 485 34.52 -32.44 2.78
C PRO A 485 35.52 -31.37 2.24
N ARG A 486 35.38 -30.17 2.83
CA ARG A 486 36.38 -29.11 3.11
C ARG A 486 36.90 -28.16 1.99
N GLY A 487 36.55 -26.87 2.17
CA GLY A 487 37.21 -25.69 1.59
C GLY A 487 36.62 -25.22 0.25
N GLY A 488 36.29 -23.94 0.03
CA GLY A 488 36.27 -22.76 0.92
C GLY A 488 36.46 -21.48 0.10
N GLY A 489 35.65 -20.41 0.24
CA GLY A 489 34.49 -20.16 1.11
C GLY A 489 33.58 -19.07 0.50
N GLY A 490 32.73 -18.42 1.30
CA GLY A 490 31.77 -17.40 0.81
C GLY A 490 30.29 -17.66 1.11
N THR A 491 30.00 -18.60 2.01
CA THR A 491 29.04 -18.44 3.12
C THR A 491 27.64 -17.86 2.82
N PHE A 492 26.68 -18.76 2.57
CA PHE A 492 25.36 -18.65 3.21
C PHE A 492 25.53 -18.70 4.74
N SER A 493 24.68 -17.98 5.48
CA SER A 493 24.63 -18.01 6.95
C SER A 493 23.19 -18.23 7.45
N ILE A 494 22.80 -19.49 7.61
CA ILE A 494 21.72 -19.85 8.55
C ILE A 494 22.41 -20.20 9.86
N SER A 495 22.37 -19.30 10.83
CA SER A 495 23.00 -19.47 12.15
C SER A 495 21.96 -19.96 13.17
N PRO A 496 21.93 -21.25 13.53
CA PRO A 496 21.00 -21.75 14.54
C PRO A 496 21.49 -21.36 15.94
N HIS A 497 21.21 -20.12 16.36
CA HIS A 497 21.39 -19.66 17.74
C HIS A 497 20.37 -20.29 18.68
N ARG A 498 20.51 -21.61 18.85
CA ARG A 498 19.76 -22.43 19.80
C ARG A 498 20.11 -21.98 21.22
N PHE A 499 19.21 -21.22 21.84
CA PHE A 499 19.34 -20.77 23.23
C PHE A 499 19.17 -21.97 24.20
N GLN A 500 20.21 -22.80 24.30
CA GLN A 500 20.31 -23.77 25.39
C GLN A 500 20.76 -23.05 26.66
N PRO A 501 20.01 -23.13 27.77
CA PRO A 501 20.43 -22.50 29.02
C PRO A 501 21.77 -23.11 29.47
N ARG A 502 22.78 -22.25 29.67
CA ARG A 502 24.12 -22.67 30.11
C ARG A 502 24.04 -23.31 31.49
N SER A 503 24.04 -24.64 31.54
CA SER A 503 24.02 -25.39 32.79
C SER A 503 25.26 -25.07 33.63
N GLN A 504 25.08 -24.38 34.76
CA GLN A 504 26.19 -24.09 35.67
C GLN A 504 26.87 -25.40 36.13
N PRO A 505 28.21 -25.52 36.06
CA PRO A 505 28.91 -26.76 36.44
C PRO A 505 28.75 -27.13 37.92
N ALA A 506 28.38 -26.16 38.78
CA ALA A 506 28.01 -26.40 40.17
C ALA A 506 26.76 -27.28 40.32
N LEU A 507 25.73 -27.06 39.50
CA LEU A 507 24.47 -27.81 39.58
C LEU A 507 24.62 -29.27 39.15
N LEU A 508 25.47 -29.56 38.16
CA LEU A 508 25.75 -30.94 37.74
C LEU A 508 26.42 -31.76 38.85
N ARG A 509 27.37 -31.17 39.60
CA ARG A 509 27.97 -31.83 40.78
C ARG A 509 26.93 -32.06 41.88
N ARG A 510 26.06 -31.07 42.16
CA ARG A 510 24.99 -31.19 43.17
C ARG A 510 23.95 -32.25 42.78
N ARG A 511 23.54 -32.33 41.51
CA ARG A 511 22.59 -33.33 41.00
C ARG A 511 23.17 -34.74 41.01
N GLN A 512 24.46 -34.90 40.68
CA GLN A 512 25.14 -36.21 40.82
C GLN A 512 25.25 -36.67 42.29
N LEU A 513 25.48 -35.77 43.25
CA LEU A 513 25.44 -36.10 44.68
C LEU A 513 24.03 -36.52 45.13
N LEU A 514 23.01 -35.77 44.72
CA LEU A 514 21.60 -36.04 45.03
C LEU A 514 21.06 -37.35 44.40
N ILE A 515 21.70 -37.87 43.35
CA ILE A 515 21.36 -39.18 42.76
C ILE A 515 22.19 -40.31 43.40
N LYS A 516 23.47 -40.06 43.72
CA LYS A 516 24.34 -41.07 44.34
C LYS A 516 23.97 -41.39 45.79
N LEU A 517 23.52 -40.40 46.57
CA LEU A 517 23.08 -40.61 47.96
C LEU A 517 21.91 -41.61 48.09
N PRO A 518 20.76 -41.45 47.41
CA PRO A 518 19.67 -42.42 47.48
C PRO A 518 20.02 -43.77 46.82
N ALA A 519 20.91 -43.80 45.82
CA ALA A 519 21.40 -45.07 45.26
C ALA A 519 22.23 -45.88 46.28
N ILE A 520 23.13 -45.21 47.02
CA ILE A 520 23.93 -45.83 48.09
C ILE A 520 23.05 -46.24 49.28
N ALA A 521 22.11 -45.38 49.68
CA ALA A 521 21.14 -45.70 50.74
C ALA A 521 20.23 -46.89 50.34
N GLY A 522 19.73 -46.90 49.10
CA GLY A 522 18.93 -47.99 48.54
C GLY A 522 19.69 -49.31 48.48
N LEU A 523 20.94 -49.30 48.01
CA LEU A 523 21.80 -50.49 48.01
C LEU A 523 22.07 -51.01 49.44
N SER A 524 22.25 -50.09 50.40
CA SER A 524 22.44 -50.44 51.82
C SER A 524 21.18 -51.06 52.42
N LEU A 525 19.99 -50.54 52.07
CA LEU A 525 18.69 -51.09 52.44
C LEU A 525 18.46 -52.49 51.83
N LEU A 526 18.87 -52.68 50.57
CA LEU A 526 18.81 -53.98 49.88
C LEU A 526 19.70 -55.01 50.58
N VAL A 527 20.91 -54.62 51.00
CA VAL A 527 21.81 -55.46 51.80
C VAL A 527 21.20 -55.77 53.19
N LEU A 528 20.58 -54.81 53.87
CA LEU A 528 19.84 -55.06 55.12
C LEU A 528 18.68 -56.06 54.93
N PHE A 529 17.90 -55.92 53.86
CA PHE A 529 16.80 -56.82 53.52
C PHE A 529 17.26 -58.27 53.29
N PHE A 530 18.49 -58.45 52.77
CA PHE A 530 19.11 -59.78 52.68
C PHE A 530 19.70 -60.27 54.02
N LEU A 531 20.27 -59.39 54.85
CA LEU A 531 20.89 -59.76 56.13
C LEU A 531 19.91 -59.97 57.30
N ILE A 532 18.69 -59.42 57.27
CA ILE A 532 17.70 -59.48 58.36
C ILE A 532 16.47 -60.29 57.91
N PRO A 533 16.37 -61.60 58.22
CA PRO A 533 15.29 -62.45 57.71
C PRO A 533 13.88 -62.01 58.14
N SER A 534 13.75 -61.42 59.33
CA SER A 534 12.46 -60.98 59.90
C SER A 534 11.81 -59.82 59.15
N TRP A 535 12.56 -59.01 58.39
CA TRP A 535 11.98 -57.92 57.59
C TRP A 535 11.22 -58.44 56.36
N ARG A 536 11.62 -59.58 55.81
CA ARG A 536 10.99 -60.15 54.61
C ARG A 536 9.54 -60.60 54.86
N ALA A 537 9.25 -61.06 56.08
CA ALA A 537 7.92 -61.51 56.49
C ALA A 537 6.87 -60.39 56.60
N ILE A 538 7.31 -59.13 56.76
CA ILE A 538 6.41 -57.96 56.90
C ILE A 538 6.05 -57.35 55.54
N ILE A 539 6.97 -57.39 54.58
CA ILE A 539 6.88 -56.64 53.31
C ILE A 539 6.20 -57.46 52.19
N LEU A 540 6.32 -58.79 52.20
CA LEU A 540 5.74 -59.64 51.14
C LEU A 540 4.19 -59.63 51.06
N PRO A 541 3.42 -59.60 52.17
CA PRO A 541 1.94 -59.63 52.08
C PRO A 541 1.28 -58.36 51.52
N THR A 542 1.97 -57.21 51.51
CA THR A 542 1.39 -55.91 51.11
C THR A 542 1.57 -55.55 49.64
N LEU A 543 2.32 -56.36 48.87
CA LEU A 543 2.65 -56.10 47.47
C LEU A 543 1.76 -56.84 46.45
N SER A 544 0.89 -57.76 46.88
CA SER A 544 0.26 -58.76 46.01
C SER A 544 -1.17 -58.44 45.51
N PHE A 545 -1.72 -57.24 45.76
CA PHE A 545 -3.10 -56.90 45.34
C PHE A 545 -3.31 -55.48 44.75
N GLY A 546 -2.25 -54.79 44.34
CA GLY A 546 -2.34 -53.43 43.75
C GLY A 546 -2.27 -53.35 42.20
N LEU A 547 -1.84 -54.41 41.51
CA LEU A 547 -1.32 -54.33 40.13
C LEU A 547 -2.32 -54.63 38.99
N PHE A 548 -3.63 -54.65 39.27
CA PHE A 548 -4.66 -54.99 38.27
C PHE A 548 -5.84 -53.99 38.23
N SER A 549 -5.59 -52.70 38.46
CA SER A 549 -6.62 -51.65 38.31
C SER A 549 -6.07 -50.26 37.92
N THR A 550 -5.15 -50.20 36.95
CA THR A 550 -4.96 -49.01 36.11
C THR A 550 -5.05 -49.40 34.64
N THR A 551 -5.54 -48.49 33.80
CA THR A 551 -5.80 -48.73 32.38
C THR A 551 -4.51 -48.88 31.58
N ARG A 552 -4.61 -49.56 30.42
CA ARG A 552 -3.66 -49.33 29.32
C ARG A 552 -3.68 -47.84 29.00
N ASP A 553 -2.49 -47.24 28.85
CA ASP A 553 -2.17 -46.22 27.83
C ASP A 553 -0.73 -45.68 28.00
N ASP A 554 -0.20 -45.62 29.22
CA ASP A 554 1.10 -44.99 29.48
C ASP A 554 2.31 -45.89 29.14
N LEU A 555 2.52 -46.11 27.84
CA LEU A 555 3.81 -46.44 27.22
C LEU A 555 4.26 -45.23 26.38
N SER A 556 4.34 -44.07 27.03
CA SER A 556 4.71 -42.80 26.41
C SER A 556 6.15 -42.81 25.88
N LEU A 557 6.29 -42.88 24.56
CA LEU A 557 7.53 -42.53 23.86
C LEU A 557 7.79 -41.03 24.07
N GLU A 558 9.01 -40.62 24.40
CA GLU A 558 9.37 -39.20 24.70
C GLU A 558 9.05 -38.20 23.58
N THR A 559 8.76 -38.69 22.36
CA THR A 559 8.37 -37.90 21.19
C THR A 559 6.87 -37.66 21.04
N VAL A 560 6.01 -38.42 21.75
CA VAL A 560 4.56 -38.31 21.66
C VAL A 560 4.05 -37.28 22.68
N ARG A 561 3.28 -36.29 22.23
CA ARG A 561 2.62 -35.31 23.08
C ARG A 561 1.13 -35.32 22.81
N TYR A 562 0.34 -35.53 23.87
CA TYR A 562 -1.10 -35.40 23.85
C TYR A 562 -1.50 -33.98 24.26
N TYR A 563 -2.54 -33.44 23.64
CA TYR A 563 -3.12 -32.13 23.94
C TYR A 563 -4.63 -32.21 23.74
N ASP A 564 -5.42 -32.05 24.80
CA ASP A 564 -6.84 -31.73 24.63
C ASP A 564 -6.99 -30.23 24.37
N LEU A 565 -7.90 -29.87 23.48
CA LEU A 565 -8.20 -28.48 23.15
C LEU A 565 -9.40 -27.93 23.94
N SER A 566 -10.13 -28.77 24.68
CA SER A 566 -11.17 -28.32 25.61
C SER A 566 -10.62 -27.56 26.82
N ASP A 567 -9.35 -27.76 27.17
CA ASP A 567 -8.72 -27.13 28.34
C ASP A 567 -8.27 -25.69 28.06
N VAL A 568 -7.98 -25.36 26.79
CA VAL A 568 -7.37 -24.08 26.34
C VAL A 568 -8.37 -23.14 25.66
N GLN A 569 -9.55 -22.97 26.27
CA GLN A 569 -10.67 -22.23 25.66
C GLN A 569 -10.60 -20.70 25.79
N GLY A 570 -9.77 -20.18 26.70
CA GLY A 570 -9.71 -18.76 27.05
C GLY A 570 -10.86 -18.32 27.97
N THR A 571 -10.55 -17.88 29.19
CA THR A 571 -11.55 -17.45 30.18
C THR A 571 -11.25 -16.10 30.82
N ALA A 572 -12.27 -15.52 31.47
CA ALA A 572 -12.22 -14.20 32.10
C ALA A 572 -11.08 -13.97 33.10
N MET A 573 -10.57 -15.04 33.72
CA MET A 573 -9.61 -15.00 34.83
C MET A 573 -8.36 -15.83 34.47
N GLY A 574 -7.81 -15.62 33.27
CA GLY A 574 -6.78 -16.49 32.68
C GLY A 574 -5.56 -16.72 33.58
N TRP A 575 -5.13 -15.70 34.34
CA TRP A 575 -4.02 -15.78 35.29
C TRP A 575 -4.28 -16.74 36.45
N HIS A 576 -5.53 -16.93 36.88
CA HIS A 576 -5.90 -17.92 37.90
C HIS A 576 -5.97 -19.36 37.36
N ARG A 577 -5.90 -19.55 36.04
CA ARG A 577 -5.95 -20.85 35.36
C ARG A 577 -4.65 -21.20 34.64
N GLU A 578 -3.60 -20.40 34.85
CA GLU A 578 -2.31 -20.52 34.15
C GLU A 578 -2.45 -20.51 32.62
N GLU A 579 -3.45 -19.76 32.11
CA GLU A 579 -3.75 -19.69 30.68
C GLU A 579 -2.61 -18.99 29.91
N ARG A 580 -2.06 -19.68 28.89
CA ARG A 580 -0.98 -19.13 28.07
C ARG A 580 -1.47 -18.14 27.02
N VAL A 581 -0.73 -17.04 26.88
CA VAL A 581 -0.93 -15.99 25.89
C VAL A 581 0.20 -16.07 24.86
N LEU A 582 -0.15 -16.03 23.57
CA LEU A 582 0.81 -15.81 22.49
C LEU A 582 0.79 -14.34 22.09
N MET A 583 1.84 -13.59 22.39
CA MET A 583 1.94 -12.16 22.02
C MET A 583 2.63 -12.01 20.66
N CYS A 584 1.90 -11.52 19.65
CA CYS A 584 2.36 -11.39 18.28
C CYS A 584 2.63 -9.92 17.91
N THR A 585 3.87 -9.63 17.51
CA THR A 585 4.30 -8.29 17.06
C THR A 585 5.03 -8.38 15.72
N PRO A 586 4.43 -7.91 14.61
CA PRO A 586 5.17 -7.71 13.36
C PRO A 586 6.10 -6.49 13.48
N LEU A 587 7.28 -6.55 12.84
CA LEU A 587 8.32 -5.54 12.90
C LEU A 587 8.85 -5.22 11.50
N ARG A 588 8.91 -3.92 11.18
CA ARG A 588 9.63 -3.39 10.02
C ARG A 588 10.25 -2.04 10.35
N ASP A 589 11.57 -1.92 10.18
CA ASP A 589 12.33 -0.70 10.48
C ASP A 589 12.03 -0.11 11.88
N ALA A 590 11.93 -0.99 12.88
CA ALA A 590 11.35 -0.71 14.20
C ALA A 590 12.39 -0.33 15.28
N GLN A 591 13.68 -0.16 14.93
CA GLN A 591 14.78 0.03 15.88
C GLN A 591 14.53 1.16 16.89
N ALA A 592 13.86 2.24 16.48
CA ALA A 592 13.56 3.38 17.33
C ALA A 592 12.56 3.05 18.47
N HIS A 593 11.60 2.16 18.21
CA HIS A 593 10.49 1.87 19.13
C HIS A 593 10.79 0.73 20.10
N LEU A 594 11.69 -0.20 19.72
CA LEU A 594 12.05 -1.37 20.54
C LEU A 594 12.40 -1.05 22.01
N PRO A 595 13.19 -0.02 22.37
CA PRO A 595 13.49 0.27 23.78
C PRO A 595 12.24 0.61 24.61
N MET A 596 11.31 1.38 24.03
CA MET A 596 10.01 1.69 24.65
C MET A 596 9.14 0.44 24.76
N PHE A 597 9.04 -0.36 23.70
CA PHE A 597 8.28 -1.60 23.68
C PHE A 597 8.75 -2.61 24.75
N PHE A 598 10.06 -2.76 24.93
CA PHE A 598 10.63 -3.61 25.99
C PHE A 598 10.40 -3.06 27.40
N SER A 599 10.31 -1.74 27.58
CA SER A 599 9.89 -1.15 28.85
C SER A 599 8.45 -1.50 29.21
N HIS A 600 7.55 -1.57 28.21
CA HIS A 600 6.17 -2.03 28.42
C HIS A 600 6.10 -3.53 28.74
N LEU A 601 6.86 -4.37 28.03
CA LEU A 601 6.95 -5.81 28.36
C LEU A 601 7.37 -6.04 29.82
N ARG A 602 8.39 -5.31 30.31
CA ARG A 602 8.85 -5.41 31.70
C ARG A 602 7.81 -4.98 32.75
N ASN A 603 6.82 -4.18 32.37
CA ASN A 603 5.83 -3.62 33.29
C ASN A 603 4.50 -4.38 33.31
N LEU A 604 4.29 -5.41 32.47
CA LEU A 604 3.04 -6.17 32.44
C LEU A 604 2.77 -6.89 33.77
N THR A 605 1.52 -6.89 34.24
CA THR A 605 1.15 -7.59 35.48
C THR A 605 0.87 -9.08 35.25
N TYR A 606 0.48 -9.47 34.04
CA TYR A 606 0.22 -10.87 33.69
C TYR A 606 1.53 -11.69 33.77
N PRO A 607 1.55 -12.89 34.39
CA PRO A 607 2.81 -13.59 34.65
C PRO A 607 3.62 -13.91 33.38
N HIS A 608 4.82 -13.33 33.24
CA HIS A 608 5.60 -13.38 32.00
C HIS A 608 5.89 -14.80 31.49
N HIS A 609 6.08 -15.77 32.39
CA HIS A 609 6.28 -17.19 32.05
C HIS A 609 5.06 -17.88 31.37
N LEU A 610 3.88 -17.24 31.39
CA LEU A 610 2.67 -17.63 30.65
C LEU A 610 2.53 -16.87 29.31
N ILE A 611 3.35 -15.84 29.09
CA ILE A 611 3.38 -15.06 27.85
C ILE A 611 4.52 -15.61 26.97
N ASP A 612 4.15 -16.29 25.90
CA ASP A 612 5.07 -16.68 24.83
C ASP A 612 5.13 -15.53 23.80
N LEU A 613 6.34 -15.06 23.45
CA LEU A 613 6.53 -13.93 22.53
C LEU A 613 6.78 -14.39 21.09
N ALA A 614 6.18 -13.72 20.11
CA ALA A 614 6.28 -14.04 18.70
C ALA A 614 6.54 -12.76 17.87
N PHE A 615 7.70 -12.69 17.24
CA PHE A 615 8.12 -11.59 16.38
C PHE A 615 8.29 -12.03 14.93
N LEU A 616 7.89 -11.17 13.99
CA LEU A 616 8.19 -11.31 12.57
C LEU A 616 8.90 -10.06 12.06
N VAL A 617 10.18 -10.17 11.73
CA VAL A 617 10.97 -9.13 11.07
C VAL A 617 10.83 -9.31 9.56
N SER A 618 10.44 -8.24 8.85
CA SER A 618 10.13 -8.24 7.41
C SER A 618 10.63 -6.96 6.75
N ASP A 619 11.24 -7.07 5.57
CA ASP A 619 11.58 -5.98 4.65
C ASP A 619 12.30 -4.78 5.32
N SER A 620 13.12 -5.08 6.33
CA SER A 620 13.79 -4.12 7.21
C SER A 620 15.21 -3.79 6.73
N LYS A 621 15.62 -2.54 6.90
CA LYS A 621 16.88 -1.96 6.44
C LYS A 621 17.75 -1.41 7.58
N ASP A 622 17.19 -1.30 8.78
CA ASP A 622 17.84 -0.82 9.99
C ASP A 622 18.45 -1.96 10.84
N ASN A 623 18.84 -1.67 12.09
CA ASN A 623 19.42 -2.65 13.01
C ASN A 623 18.37 -3.41 13.86
N THR A 624 17.08 -3.44 13.46
CA THR A 624 15.95 -4.04 14.22
C THR A 624 16.28 -5.43 14.74
N LEU A 625 16.70 -6.36 13.87
CA LEU A 625 16.89 -7.77 14.24
C LEU A 625 18.00 -7.97 15.29
N ASN A 626 19.10 -7.22 15.19
CA ASN A 626 20.20 -7.29 16.15
C ASN A 626 19.82 -6.64 17.48
N LEU A 627 19.14 -5.49 17.47
CA LEU A 627 18.67 -4.82 18.68
C LEU A 627 17.63 -5.67 19.41
N LEU A 628 16.65 -6.22 18.68
CA LEU A 628 15.67 -7.18 19.20
C LEU A 628 16.37 -8.37 19.85
N SER A 629 17.34 -8.99 19.17
CA SER A 629 18.10 -10.13 19.71
C SER A 629 18.85 -9.79 20.99
N SER A 630 19.41 -8.56 21.08
CA SER A 630 20.08 -8.06 22.28
C SER A 630 19.11 -7.85 23.44
N LEU A 631 17.98 -7.18 23.20
CA LEU A 631 16.96 -6.88 24.22
C LEU A 631 16.25 -8.13 24.72
N LEU A 632 15.97 -9.11 23.85
CA LEU A 632 15.46 -10.44 24.25
C LEU A 632 16.48 -11.20 25.09
N THR A 633 17.78 -11.07 24.77
CA THR A 633 18.84 -11.69 25.57
C THR A 633 18.97 -11.03 26.93
N GLU A 634 18.82 -9.71 27.04
CA GLU A 634 18.77 -9.02 28.33
C GLU A 634 17.56 -9.47 29.17
N LEU A 635 16.36 -9.43 28.58
CA LEU A 635 15.09 -9.80 29.23
C LEU A 635 15.04 -11.26 29.72
N GLN A 636 15.75 -12.18 29.06
CA GLN A 636 15.85 -13.59 29.45
C GLN A 636 17.00 -13.91 30.42
N ASN A 637 17.92 -12.96 30.67
CA ASN A 637 19.00 -13.10 31.66
C ASN A 637 18.81 -12.17 32.88
N ASP A 638 17.58 -11.68 33.09
CA ASP A 638 17.19 -10.86 34.24
C ASP A 638 17.39 -11.62 35.58
N GLU A 639 17.65 -10.89 36.67
CA GLU A 639 17.97 -11.49 37.97
C GLU A 639 16.73 -11.95 38.76
N ASP A 640 15.55 -11.34 38.52
CA ASP A 640 14.29 -11.83 39.11
C ASP A 640 13.72 -12.98 38.26
N PRO A 641 13.56 -14.20 38.83
CA PRO A 641 13.04 -15.36 38.09
C PRO A 641 11.57 -15.23 37.61
N LYS A 642 10.88 -14.12 37.93
CA LYS A 642 9.56 -13.78 37.36
C LYS A 642 9.64 -13.01 36.04
N MET A 643 10.76 -12.31 35.79
CA MET A 643 10.90 -11.39 34.66
C MET A 643 11.08 -12.09 33.29
N PRO A 644 11.75 -13.25 33.19
CA PRO A 644 11.81 -14.01 31.94
C PRO A 644 10.42 -14.43 31.42
N PHE A 645 10.23 -14.18 30.14
CA PHE A 645 9.06 -14.61 29.36
C PHE A 645 9.11 -16.12 29.04
N GLY A 646 8.02 -16.65 28.50
CA GLY A 646 7.91 -18.04 28.05
C GLY A 646 8.74 -18.36 26.80
N GLU A 647 8.17 -19.13 25.87
CA GLU A 647 8.82 -19.50 24.62
C GLU A 647 8.85 -18.30 23.67
N ILE A 648 10.05 -17.80 23.36
CA ILE A 648 10.27 -16.71 22.41
C ILE A 648 10.54 -17.27 21.01
N SER A 649 9.80 -16.78 20.02
CA SER A 649 9.99 -17.06 18.59
C SER A 649 10.30 -15.77 17.85
N VAL A 650 11.43 -15.72 17.14
CA VAL A 650 11.77 -14.65 16.19
C VAL A 650 11.82 -15.27 14.80
N ILE A 651 11.05 -14.74 13.88
CA ILE A 651 10.95 -15.17 12.49
C ILE A 651 11.46 -14.02 11.62
N GLU A 652 12.31 -14.33 10.66
CA GLU A 652 12.80 -13.40 9.64
C GLU A 652 12.23 -13.86 8.29
N LYS A 653 11.42 -13.01 7.66
CA LYS A 653 10.88 -13.27 6.32
C LYS A 653 10.39 -11.99 5.65
N ASP A 654 10.94 -11.72 4.47
CA ASP A 654 10.48 -10.66 3.57
C ASP A 654 9.23 -11.07 2.76
N PHE A 655 8.45 -10.06 2.37
CA PHE A 655 7.31 -10.16 1.46
C PHE A 655 7.44 -9.24 0.23
N GLY A 656 8.54 -8.50 0.09
CA GLY A 656 8.90 -7.76 -1.12
C GLY A 656 8.18 -6.42 -1.26
N GLN A 657 7.93 -5.71 -0.15
CA GLN A 657 7.13 -4.49 -0.15
C GLN A 657 7.93 -3.28 -0.69
N GLN A 658 7.90 -3.10 -2.01
CA GLN A 658 8.60 -2.05 -2.78
C GLN A 658 8.17 -0.60 -2.49
N VAL A 659 7.17 -0.36 -1.63
CA VAL A 659 6.73 0.99 -1.25
C VAL A 659 7.65 1.54 -0.16
N ASN A 660 8.15 2.76 -0.34
CA ASN A 660 8.91 3.48 0.68
C ASN A 660 8.06 3.79 1.94
N GLN A 661 8.74 4.20 3.01
CA GLN A 661 8.10 4.57 4.27
C GLN A 661 7.42 5.96 4.22
N ASP A 662 7.65 6.75 3.17
CA ASP A 662 7.24 8.15 3.06
C ASP A 662 5.72 8.33 3.17
N VAL A 663 5.27 9.18 4.11
CA VAL A 663 3.86 9.37 4.49
C VAL A 663 2.98 9.68 3.27
N GLU A 664 3.40 10.59 2.40
CA GLU A 664 2.68 10.95 1.18
C GLU A 664 2.46 9.77 0.22
N SER A 665 3.41 8.83 0.15
CA SER A 665 3.30 7.61 -0.67
C SER A 665 2.35 6.57 -0.06
N ARG A 666 2.22 6.56 1.27
CA ARG A 666 1.33 5.66 2.03
C ARG A 666 -0.14 6.04 1.90
N HIS A 667 -0.46 7.26 1.46
CA HIS A 667 -1.82 7.79 1.35
C HIS A 667 -2.44 7.73 -0.07
N GLY A 668 -1.90 6.91 -0.97
CA GLY A 668 -2.59 6.57 -2.21
C GLY A 668 -3.64 5.49 -2.00
N PHE A 669 -4.93 5.82 -2.10
CA PHE A 669 -6.07 4.88 -1.93
C PHE A 669 -5.84 3.51 -2.62
N ALA A 670 -5.45 3.53 -3.91
CA ALA A 670 -5.20 2.32 -4.70
C ALA A 670 -3.98 1.48 -4.24
N ALA A 671 -3.01 2.07 -3.52
CA ALA A 671 -1.84 1.38 -2.98
C ALA A 671 -2.08 0.81 -1.57
N GLN A 672 -3.07 1.33 -0.85
CA GLN A 672 -3.35 0.88 0.51
C GLN A 672 -3.98 -0.52 0.56
N ALA A 673 -4.81 -0.86 -0.44
CA ALA A 673 -5.41 -2.19 -0.57
C ALA A 673 -4.34 -3.30 -0.73
N SER A 674 -3.31 -3.08 -1.55
CA SER A 674 -2.20 -4.04 -1.71
C SER A 674 -1.29 -4.08 -0.48
N ARG A 675 -1.05 -2.93 0.19
CA ARG A 675 -0.37 -2.89 1.50
C ARG A 675 -1.08 -3.75 2.54
N ARG A 676 -2.42 -3.62 2.70
CA ARG A 676 -3.19 -4.46 3.65
C ARG A 676 -3.11 -5.95 3.28
N LYS A 677 -3.27 -6.31 2.00
CA LYS A 677 -3.13 -7.70 1.53
C LYS A 677 -1.74 -8.29 1.88
N LEU A 678 -0.64 -7.52 1.79
CA LEU A 678 0.70 -7.94 2.24
C LEU A 678 0.85 -8.02 3.77
N MET A 679 0.37 -7.02 4.53
CA MET A 679 0.41 -7.06 6.00
C MET A 679 -0.38 -8.24 6.57
N ALA A 680 -1.49 -8.63 5.92
CA ALA A 680 -2.25 -9.82 6.26
C ALA A 680 -1.44 -11.12 6.05
N GLN A 681 -0.64 -11.22 4.97
CA GLN A 681 0.26 -12.36 4.77
C GLN A 681 1.31 -12.45 5.88
N ALA A 682 1.89 -11.32 6.29
CA ALA A 682 2.84 -11.25 7.40
C ALA A 682 2.21 -11.70 8.73
N ARG A 683 1.08 -11.11 9.15
CA ARG A 683 0.36 -11.53 10.37
C ARG A 683 -0.03 -13.02 10.33
N ASN A 684 -0.53 -13.53 9.20
CA ASN A 684 -0.85 -14.96 9.04
C ASN A 684 0.37 -15.88 9.16
N TRP A 685 1.53 -15.49 8.61
CA TRP A 685 2.75 -16.30 8.66
C TRP A 685 3.27 -16.40 10.11
N LEU A 686 3.35 -15.26 10.80
CA LEU A 686 3.73 -15.20 12.22
C LEU A 686 2.84 -16.10 13.08
N LEU A 687 1.52 -15.99 12.92
CA LEU A 687 0.54 -16.80 13.64
C LEU A 687 0.71 -18.30 13.35
N SER A 688 0.74 -18.68 12.07
CA SER A 688 0.77 -20.09 11.64
C SER A 688 2.03 -20.83 12.08
N ALA A 689 3.14 -20.11 12.24
CA ALA A 689 4.41 -20.65 12.68
C ALA A 689 4.59 -20.71 14.21
N THR A 690 3.78 -19.98 15.00
CA THR A 690 3.96 -19.84 16.45
C THR A 690 2.78 -20.32 17.31
N LEU A 691 1.59 -20.52 16.72
CA LEU A 691 0.39 -20.97 17.42
C LEU A 691 0.47 -22.46 17.84
N ARG A 692 1.06 -22.71 19.01
CA ARG A 692 1.09 -24.03 19.67
C ARG A 692 -0.28 -24.45 20.26
N PRO A 693 -0.56 -25.77 20.41
CA PRO A 693 -1.77 -26.29 21.05
C PRO A 693 -2.05 -25.77 22.48
N THR A 694 -1.05 -25.26 23.19
CA THR A 694 -1.11 -24.80 24.58
C THR A 694 -1.65 -23.39 24.78
N HIS A 695 -1.76 -22.55 23.74
CA HIS A 695 -2.21 -21.17 23.90
C HIS A 695 -3.72 -21.06 24.08
N SER A 696 -4.19 -20.36 25.11
CA SER A 696 -5.61 -20.03 25.29
C SER A 696 -5.97 -18.70 24.62
N TRP A 697 -5.01 -17.79 24.53
CA TRP A 697 -5.17 -16.45 23.97
C TRP A 697 -4.06 -16.12 22.97
N VAL A 698 -4.36 -15.23 22.03
CA VAL A 698 -3.41 -14.55 21.15
C VAL A 698 -3.62 -13.05 21.31
N TYR A 699 -2.54 -12.31 21.58
CA TYR A 699 -2.54 -10.86 21.73
C TYR A 699 -1.68 -10.23 20.64
N TRP A 700 -2.32 -9.56 19.69
CA TRP A 700 -1.65 -8.75 18.68
C TRP A 700 -1.32 -7.39 19.26
N ARG A 701 -0.06 -6.96 19.10
CA ARG A 701 0.38 -5.65 19.57
C ARG A 701 1.45 -5.11 18.64
N ASP A 702 1.18 -3.96 18.05
CA ASP A 702 2.16 -3.24 17.23
C ASP A 702 3.17 -2.51 18.15
N ALA A 703 4.39 -2.23 17.65
CA ALA A 703 5.57 -1.92 18.47
C ALA A 703 5.72 -0.44 18.88
N ASP A 704 4.85 0.40 18.32
CA ASP A 704 4.82 1.86 18.29
C ASP A 704 3.85 2.48 19.32
N VAL A 705 3.23 1.65 20.18
CA VAL A 705 2.25 2.12 21.17
C VAL A 705 2.92 2.68 22.43
N GLU A 706 2.98 4.01 22.49
CA GLU A 706 3.63 4.87 23.51
C GLU A 706 3.16 4.67 24.96
N THR A 707 1.87 4.43 25.23
CA THR A 707 1.43 3.97 26.57
C THR A 707 0.22 3.03 26.51
N ALA A 708 0.13 2.13 27.49
CA ALA A 708 -1.06 1.35 27.82
C ALA A 708 -1.04 0.94 29.30
N PRO A 709 -2.21 0.61 29.91
CA PRO A 709 -2.25 0.07 31.27
C PRO A 709 -1.46 -1.24 31.37
N PHE A 710 -0.77 -1.42 32.50
CA PHE A 710 0.06 -2.61 32.79
C PHE A 710 -0.77 -3.90 32.91
N THR A 711 -2.05 -3.75 33.25
CA THR A 711 -3.08 -4.77 33.40
C THR A 711 -3.84 -5.09 32.11
N ILE A 712 -3.40 -4.58 30.94
CA ILE A 712 -4.15 -4.68 29.68
C ILE A 712 -4.55 -6.10 29.25
N LEU A 713 -3.79 -7.12 29.63
CA LEU A 713 -4.17 -8.50 29.33
C LEU A 713 -5.36 -8.93 30.21
N GLU A 714 -5.27 -8.72 31.51
CA GLU A 714 -6.33 -8.98 32.50
C GLU A 714 -7.60 -8.15 32.21
N ASP A 715 -7.42 -6.86 31.93
CA ASP A 715 -8.48 -5.88 31.69
C ASP A 715 -9.26 -6.17 30.40
N LEU A 716 -8.63 -6.77 29.39
CA LEU A 716 -9.30 -7.25 28.19
C LEU A 716 -9.86 -8.68 28.37
N MET A 717 -9.16 -9.57 29.10
CA MET A 717 -9.61 -10.94 29.34
C MET A 717 -10.94 -11.00 30.11
N ARG A 718 -11.12 -10.16 31.14
CA ARG A 718 -12.30 -10.17 32.04
C ARG A 718 -13.65 -10.06 31.32
N HIS A 719 -13.70 -9.36 30.19
CA HIS A 719 -14.88 -9.26 29.31
C HIS A 719 -15.27 -10.58 28.63
N ASN A 720 -14.36 -11.57 28.62
CA ASN A 720 -14.57 -12.95 28.20
C ASN A 720 -15.00 -13.14 26.73
N LYS A 721 -14.84 -12.11 25.89
CA LYS A 721 -15.19 -12.12 24.45
C LYS A 721 -14.23 -12.98 23.63
N ASP A 722 -14.63 -13.31 22.42
CA ASP A 722 -13.81 -14.09 21.49
C ASP A 722 -12.75 -13.23 20.79
N VAL A 723 -13.11 -11.98 20.47
CA VAL A 723 -12.22 -10.91 19.98
C VAL A 723 -12.59 -9.61 20.70
N ILE A 724 -11.59 -8.90 21.24
CA ILE A 724 -11.76 -7.60 21.89
C ILE A 724 -10.61 -6.63 21.58
N VAL A 725 -10.93 -5.34 21.40
CA VAL A 725 -9.98 -4.24 21.22
C VAL A 725 -10.23 -3.07 22.17
N PRO A 726 -9.17 -2.38 22.64
CA PRO A 726 -9.28 -1.07 23.28
C PRO A 726 -9.51 0.04 22.25
N ASN A 727 -9.83 1.25 22.70
CA ASN A 727 -9.75 2.43 21.86
C ASN A 727 -8.30 2.91 21.70
N VAL A 728 -7.93 3.46 20.54
CA VAL A 728 -6.56 3.88 20.23
C VAL A 728 -6.52 5.34 19.78
N TRP A 729 -5.84 6.14 20.58
CA TRP A 729 -5.64 7.57 20.36
C TRP A 729 -4.15 7.86 20.20
N ARG A 730 -3.78 9.06 19.73
CA ARG A 730 -2.43 9.58 19.79
C ARG A 730 -2.41 10.89 20.58
N PRO A 731 -1.36 11.16 21.37
CA PRO A 731 -1.11 12.52 21.82
C PRO A 731 -0.73 13.37 20.60
N LEU A 732 -0.96 14.68 20.71
CA LEU A 732 -0.47 15.69 19.80
C LEU A 732 0.20 16.81 20.60
N PRO A 733 1.14 17.56 20.01
CA PRO A 733 1.56 18.84 20.57
C PRO A 733 0.36 19.77 20.85
N ASP A 734 0.46 20.63 21.88
CA ASP A 734 -0.62 21.56 22.26
C ASP A 734 -1.13 22.40 21.07
N TRP A 735 -0.22 22.83 20.19
CA TRP A 735 -0.51 23.64 19.00
C TRP A 735 -1.28 22.88 17.89
N LEU A 736 -1.33 21.54 17.96
CA LEU A 736 -2.12 20.65 17.11
C LEU A 736 -3.39 20.12 17.80
N GLY A 737 -3.67 20.53 19.04
CA GLY A 737 -4.90 20.18 19.78
C GLY A 737 -4.74 19.12 20.89
N GLY A 738 -3.52 18.71 21.23
CA GLY A 738 -3.23 17.91 22.43
C GLY A 738 -3.54 16.40 22.35
N GLU A 739 -4.67 15.99 21.77
CA GLU A 739 -5.04 14.59 21.57
C GLU A 739 -5.87 14.38 20.30
N GLN A 740 -5.75 13.20 19.67
CA GLN A 740 -6.54 12.86 18.48
C GLN A 740 -6.84 11.34 18.40
N PRO A 741 -8.02 10.93 17.92
CA PRO A 741 -8.28 9.54 17.53
C PRO A 741 -7.26 9.06 16.48
N TYR A 742 -6.71 7.85 16.65
CA TYR A 742 -5.69 7.28 15.76
C TYR A 742 -6.25 6.13 14.92
N ASP A 743 -6.81 5.10 15.58
CA ASP A 743 -7.22 3.87 14.88
C ASP A 743 -8.67 3.94 14.37
N LEU A 744 -8.82 4.35 13.11
CA LEU A 744 -10.12 4.39 12.42
C LEU A 744 -10.59 3.02 11.89
N ASN A 745 -9.82 1.94 12.06
CA ASN A 745 -10.13 0.60 11.54
C ASN A 745 -11.10 -0.20 12.45
N SER A 746 -11.31 0.28 13.67
CA SER A 746 -12.29 -0.30 14.61
C SER A 746 -13.62 0.44 14.48
N TRP A 747 -14.65 -0.22 13.92
CA TRP A 747 -15.93 0.43 13.55
C TRP A 747 -17.12 -0.54 13.51
N GLN A 748 -18.34 -0.03 13.69
CA GLN A 748 -19.58 -0.79 13.43
C GLN A 748 -20.02 -0.61 11.97
N GLU A 749 -20.64 -1.63 11.37
CA GLU A 749 -21.09 -1.59 9.98
C GLU A 749 -22.29 -0.63 9.78
N SER A 750 -22.43 -0.04 8.58
CA SER A 750 -23.52 0.88 8.24
C SER A 750 -24.29 0.47 6.99
N GLU A 751 -25.58 0.83 6.90
CA GLU A 751 -26.41 0.56 5.71
C GLU A 751 -25.82 1.21 4.44
N THR A 752 -25.22 2.39 4.57
CA THR A 752 -24.55 3.10 3.48
C THR A 752 -23.27 2.42 3.01
N ALA A 753 -22.48 1.86 3.92
CA ALA A 753 -21.27 1.11 3.58
C ALA A 753 -21.60 -0.26 2.97
N LEU A 754 -22.68 -0.92 3.41
CA LEU A 754 -23.20 -2.14 2.77
C LEU A 754 -23.69 -1.87 1.35
N ALA A 755 -24.52 -0.85 1.14
CA ALA A 755 -24.99 -0.44 -0.19
C ALA A 755 -23.85 0.00 -1.12
N LEU A 756 -22.77 0.58 -0.56
CA LEU A 756 -21.54 0.85 -1.29
C LEU A 756 -20.81 -0.46 -1.65
N ALA A 757 -20.61 -1.37 -0.69
CA ALA A 757 -19.91 -2.64 -0.88
C ALA A 757 -20.56 -3.51 -1.99
N ASP A 758 -21.90 -3.54 -2.04
CA ASP A 758 -22.68 -4.22 -3.09
C ASP A 758 -22.49 -3.59 -4.49
N SER A 759 -22.11 -2.30 -4.56
CA SER A 759 -21.85 -1.59 -5.81
C SER A 759 -20.41 -1.71 -6.33
N LEU A 760 -19.49 -2.19 -5.48
CA LEU A 760 -18.08 -2.36 -5.81
C LEU A 760 -17.79 -3.75 -6.38
N ASP A 761 -16.69 -3.87 -7.12
CA ASP A 761 -16.22 -5.15 -7.68
C ASP A 761 -15.73 -6.12 -6.58
N GLU A 762 -15.65 -7.42 -6.85
CA GLU A 762 -15.37 -8.44 -5.82
C GLU A 762 -13.99 -8.24 -5.15
N ASP A 763 -12.95 -7.97 -5.94
CA ASP A 763 -11.58 -7.76 -5.46
C ASP A 763 -11.30 -6.39 -4.82
N ALA A 764 -12.26 -5.47 -4.92
CA ALA A 764 -12.15 -4.11 -4.40
C ALA A 764 -12.16 -4.11 -2.87
N VAL A 765 -11.20 -3.39 -2.27
CA VAL A 765 -11.08 -3.23 -0.82
C VAL A 765 -11.47 -1.80 -0.45
N ILE A 766 -12.54 -1.65 0.34
CA ILE A 766 -12.85 -0.45 1.10
C ILE A 766 -11.78 -0.30 2.19
N VAL A 767 -11.30 0.93 2.38
CA VAL A 767 -10.41 1.26 3.48
C VAL A 767 -10.87 2.55 4.12
N GLU A 768 -11.04 2.54 5.45
CA GLU A 768 -11.51 3.70 6.19
C GLU A 768 -10.50 4.86 6.24
N GLY A 769 -11.05 6.07 6.41
CA GLY A 769 -10.31 7.33 6.46
C GLY A 769 -10.15 8.04 5.10
N TYR A 770 -10.71 7.51 4.01
CA TYR A 770 -10.53 8.03 2.64
C TYR A 770 -11.79 8.71 2.09
N ALA A 771 -11.61 9.93 1.58
CA ALA A 771 -12.70 10.75 1.04
C ALA A 771 -13.34 10.18 -0.24
N GLU A 772 -12.67 9.24 -0.90
CA GLU A 772 -13.16 8.49 -2.05
C GLU A 772 -14.45 7.70 -1.75
N TYR A 773 -14.58 7.16 -0.53
CA TYR A 773 -15.71 6.32 -0.11
C TYR A 773 -16.32 6.83 1.20
N ALA A 774 -17.43 7.56 1.09
CA ALA A 774 -18.21 8.02 2.25
C ALA A 774 -19.02 6.86 2.86
N THR A 775 -18.38 6.08 3.74
CA THR A 775 -18.96 4.90 4.40
C THR A 775 -19.97 5.25 5.49
N TRP A 776 -19.79 6.37 6.20
CA TRP A 776 -20.60 6.81 7.34
C TRP A 776 -20.66 5.80 8.49
N ARG A 777 -19.59 5.02 8.70
CA ARG A 777 -19.49 4.06 9.80
C ARG A 777 -19.17 4.80 11.12
N PRO A 778 -19.79 4.43 12.26
CA PRO A 778 -19.33 4.89 13.57
C PRO A 778 -18.03 4.18 13.94
N HIS A 779 -16.91 4.91 13.89
CA HIS A 779 -15.61 4.43 14.36
C HIS A 779 -15.53 4.52 15.89
N LEU A 780 -14.99 3.47 16.53
CA LEU A 780 -14.77 3.38 17.98
C LEU A 780 -13.99 4.59 18.50
N ALA A 781 -13.04 5.09 17.71
CA ALA A 781 -12.20 6.23 18.01
C ALA A 781 -12.99 7.51 18.37
N TYR A 782 -14.10 7.79 17.69
CA TYR A 782 -14.92 8.98 17.95
C TYR A 782 -15.95 8.81 19.09
N LEU A 783 -16.04 7.63 19.71
CA LEU A 783 -17.00 7.32 20.77
C LEU A 783 -16.41 7.45 22.19
N ARG A 784 -15.16 7.90 22.32
CA ARG A 784 -14.50 8.15 23.61
C ARG A 784 -15.05 9.39 24.31
N ASP A 785 -15.78 9.17 25.40
CA ASP A 785 -15.89 10.12 26.51
C ASP A 785 -14.75 9.83 27.51
N PRO A 786 -13.86 10.80 27.85
CA PRO A 786 -12.84 10.63 28.89
C PRO A 786 -13.38 10.35 30.31
N PHE A 787 -14.67 10.60 30.56
CA PHE A 787 -15.37 10.32 31.82
C PHE A 787 -16.36 9.15 31.72
N GLY A 788 -16.41 8.48 30.56
CA GLY A 788 -17.24 7.29 30.35
C GLY A 788 -16.69 6.04 31.05
N ASP A 789 -17.53 5.01 31.14
CA ASP A 789 -17.19 3.75 31.80
C ASP A 789 -16.16 2.93 30.97
N PRO A 790 -14.94 2.67 31.47
CA PRO A 790 -13.96 1.84 30.77
C PRO A 790 -14.46 0.43 30.46
N ASP A 791 -15.45 -0.07 31.21
CA ASP A 791 -16.03 -1.40 31.07
C ASP A 791 -17.14 -1.46 30.01
N MET A 792 -17.50 -0.32 29.40
CA MET A 792 -18.53 -0.27 28.36
C MET A 792 -18.14 -1.10 27.13
N GLU A 793 -19.02 -1.99 26.71
CA GLU A 793 -18.82 -2.85 25.54
C GLU A 793 -19.63 -2.36 24.34
N LEU A 794 -18.98 -2.29 23.17
CA LEU A 794 -19.62 -2.00 21.88
C LEU A 794 -19.36 -3.16 20.91
N GLU A 795 -20.41 -3.78 20.36
CA GLU A 795 -20.23 -4.74 19.25
C GLU A 795 -19.76 -4.01 17.99
N ILE A 796 -18.68 -4.49 17.36
CA ILE A 796 -18.08 -3.89 16.16
C ILE A 796 -18.05 -4.89 15.00
N ASP A 797 -17.62 -4.44 13.82
CA ASP A 797 -17.54 -5.22 12.56
C ASP A 797 -16.14 -5.15 11.96
N GLY A 798 -15.58 -3.94 11.86
CA GLY A 798 -14.15 -3.71 11.64
C GLY A 798 -13.38 -3.76 12.95
N VAL A 799 -12.15 -4.27 12.88
CA VAL A 799 -11.20 -4.40 13.99
C VAL A 799 -9.87 -3.83 13.51
N GLY A 800 -9.21 -2.99 14.29
CA GLY A 800 -7.89 -2.45 13.96
C GLY A 800 -6.71 -3.22 14.54
N GLY A 801 -5.55 -3.10 13.90
CA GLY A 801 -4.39 -3.96 14.13
C GLY A 801 -3.55 -3.69 15.37
N VAL A 802 -3.67 -2.49 15.97
CA VAL A 802 -2.70 -1.97 16.95
C VAL A 802 -2.65 -2.79 18.24
N SER A 803 -3.79 -3.31 18.69
CA SER A 803 -3.92 -4.01 19.98
C SER A 803 -5.16 -4.92 20.02
N ILE A 804 -5.04 -6.18 19.60
CA ILE A 804 -6.17 -7.14 19.56
C ILE A 804 -5.93 -8.29 20.54
N LEU A 805 -6.80 -8.47 21.53
CA LEU A 805 -6.86 -9.72 22.29
C LEU A 805 -7.93 -10.63 21.68
N ALA A 806 -7.57 -11.87 21.34
CA ALA A 806 -8.50 -12.84 20.79
C ALA A 806 -8.23 -14.26 21.32
N LYS A 807 -9.28 -15.05 21.51
CA LYS A 807 -9.17 -16.42 22.01
C LYS A 807 -8.55 -17.33 20.94
N ALA A 808 -7.58 -18.16 21.33
CA ALA A 808 -6.85 -19.01 20.39
C ALA A 808 -7.75 -19.95 19.57
N LYS A 809 -8.90 -20.36 20.12
CA LYS A 809 -9.93 -21.14 19.42
C LYS A 809 -10.46 -20.47 18.13
N VAL A 810 -10.47 -19.14 18.07
CA VAL A 810 -10.96 -18.34 16.92
C VAL A 810 -10.07 -18.63 15.71
N PHE A 811 -8.77 -18.50 15.88
CA PHE A 811 -7.76 -18.82 14.86
C PHE A 811 -7.74 -20.31 14.50
N ARG A 812 -7.80 -21.20 15.51
CA ARG A 812 -7.83 -22.67 15.28
C ARG A 812 -9.07 -23.14 14.51
N SER A 813 -10.15 -22.37 14.52
CA SER A 813 -11.37 -22.67 13.76
C SER A 813 -11.32 -22.15 12.32
N GLY A 814 -10.26 -21.43 11.93
CA GLY A 814 -10.03 -20.95 10.56
C GLY A 814 -10.16 -19.44 10.36
N VAL A 815 -10.48 -18.66 11.40
CA VAL A 815 -10.49 -17.20 11.30
C VAL A 815 -9.05 -16.68 11.19
N HIS A 816 -8.75 -15.88 10.17
CA HIS A 816 -7.41 -15.32 9.94
C HIS A 816 -7.51 -13.91 9.35
N PHE A 817 -6.38 -13.24 9.11
CA PHE A 817 -6.33 -11.94 8.44
C PHE A 817 -6.47 -12.15 6.92
N PRO A 818 -7.48 -11.62 6.22
CA PRO A 818 -7.63 -11.91 4.79
C PRO A 818 -6.55 -11.20 3.95
N ALA A 819 -5.74 -11.99 3.25
CA ALA A 819 -4.75 -11.53 2.27
C ALA A 819 -5.36 -11.27 0.87
N PHE A 820 -6.69 -11.29 0.80
CA PHE A 820 -7.55 -11.12 -0.37
C PHE A 820 -8.76 -10.26 0.04
N SER A 821 -9.65 -9.91 -0.90
CA SER A 821 -10.88 -9.20 -0.57
C SER A 821 -11.87 -10.15 0.12
N PHE A 822 -12.13 -9.94 1.40
CA PHE A 822 -13.20 -10.60 2.16
C PHE A 822 -14.28 -9.57 2.47
N GLU A 823 -15.45 -9.68 1.83
CA GLU A 823 -16.56 -8.72 1.96
C GLU A 823 -16.13 -7.26 1.76
N LYS A 824 -15.26 -7.02 0.76
CA LYS A 824 -14.61 -5.73 0.45
C LYS A 824 -13.61 -5.23 1.50
N HIS A 825 -13.10 -6.08 2.38
CA HIS A 825 -12.11 -5.72 3.41
C HIS A 825 -10.91 -6.68 3.36
N ALA A 826 -9.80 -6.29 3.98
CA ALA A 826 -8.60 -7.10 4.07
C ALA A 826 -7.97 -6.97 5.47
N GLU A 827 -6.97 -7.77 5.77
CA GLU A 827 -6.17 -7.69 7.00
C GLU A 827 -7.03 -7.70 8.28
N THR A 828 -6.92 -6.67 9.14
CA THR A 828 -7.57 -6.64 10.47
C THR A 828 -9.08 -6.39 10.40
N GLU A 829 -9.54 -5.54 9.49
CA GLU A 829 -10.97 -5.32 9.22
C GLU A 829 -11.64 -6.57 8.64
N GLY A 830 -10.92 -7.26 7.72
CA GLY A 830 -11.38 -8.54 7.17
C GLY A 830 -11.43 -9.65 8.23
N PHE A 831 -10.50 -9.66 9.20
CA PHE A 831 -10.50 -10.55 10.35
C PHE A 831 -11.72 -10.32 11.25
N GLY A 832 -12.07 -9.05 11.54
CA GLY A 832 -13.28 -8.68 12.28
C GLY A 832 -14.56 -9.23 11.64
N LYS A 833 -14.76 -8.95 10.34
CA LYS A 833 -15.88 -9.50 9.58
C LYS A 833 -15.90 -11.04 9.57
N MET A 834 -14.75 -11.68 9.35
CA MET A 834 -14.65 -13.14 9.31
C MET A 834 -15.01 -13.78 10.66
N ALA A 835 -14.54 -13.22 11.78
CA ALA A 835 -14.91 -13.66 13.12
C ALA A 835 -16.43 -13.56 13.34
N LYS A 836 -17.04 -12.41 12.99
CA LYS A 836 -18.49 -12.18 13.14
C LYS A 836 -19.33 -13.10 12.25
N ARG A 837 -18.90 -13.38 11.00
CA ARG A 837 -19.53 -14.39 10.13
C ARG A 837 -19.45 -15.81 10.68
N MET A 838 -18.35 -16.14 11.35
CA MET A 838 -18.19 -17.41 12.08
C MET A 838 -18.89 -17.42 13.45
N LYS A 839 -19.69 -16.38 13.76
CA LYS A 839 -20.50 -16.21 14.98
C LYS A 839 -19.69 -16.07 16.27
N TYR A 840 -18.46 -15.58 16.17
CA TYR A 840 -17.69 -15.13 17.33
C TYR A 840 -18.08 -13.72 17.74
N SER A 841 -17.98 -13.44 19.04
CA SER A 841 -18.18 -12.09 19.58
C SER A 841 -16.98 -11.19 19.25
N VAL A 842 -17.27 -10.00 18.69
CA VAL A 842 -16.27 -9.00 18.29
C VAL A 842 -16.65 -7.66 18.93
N VAL A 843 -15.83 -7.19 19.87
CA VAL A 843 -16.16 -6.06 20.76
C VAL A 843 -15.04 -5.01 20.78
N GLY A 844 -15.42 -3.74 20.82
CA GLY A 844 -14.53 -2.63 21.15
C GLY A 844 -14.93 -1.99 22.49
N LEU A 845 -13.93 -1.49 23.24
CA LEU A 845 -14.14 -0.69 24.45
C LEU A 845 -13.91 0.80 24.11
N PRO A 846 -14.95 1.65 24.00
CA PRO A 846 -14.79 3.03 23.51
C PRO A 846 -14.09 3.97 24.51
N HIS A 847 -14.15 3.69 25.81
CA HIS A 847 -13.55 4.54 26.85
C HIS A 847 -12.17 4.03 27.33
N TYR A 848 -11.95 2.72 27.35
CA TYR A 848 -10.65 2.13 27.67
C TYR A 848 -9.64 2.46 26.56
N THR A 849 -8.74 3.40 26.84
CA THR A 849 -7.88 4.04 25.83
C THR A 849 -6.42 3.62 25.97
N ILE A 850 -5.76 3.30 24.85
CA ILE A 850 -4.31 3.19 24.72
C ILE A 850 -3.78 4.26 23.75
N TRP A 851 -2.49 4.58 23.87
CA TRP A 851 -1.88 5.72 23.18
C TRP A 851 -0.78 5.26 22.22
N HIS A 852 -0.98 5.52 20.93
CA HIS A 852 0.00 5.34 19.87
C HIS A 852 0.98 6.53 19.84
N LEU A 853 2.27 6.27 19.58
CA LEU A 853 3.31 7.31 19.48
C LEU A 853 2.96 8.34 18.40
N TYR A 854 3.26 9.61 18.69
CA TYR A 854 3.19 10.67 17.69
C TYR A 854 4.41 10.65 16.76
N GLU A 855 4.18 10.36 15.48
CA GLU A 855 5.14 10.61 14.38
C GLU A 855 4.86 12.01 13.79
N PRO A 856 5.80 12.98 13.90
CA PRO A 856 5.65 14.29 13.27
C PRO A 856 5.76 14.19 11.74
N SER A 857 4.90 14.92 11.02
CA SER A 857 5.03 15.10 9.57
C SER A 857 6.18 16.06 9.22
N VAL A 858 6.52 16.16 7.92
CA VAL A 858 7.56 17.08 7.43
C VAL A 858 7.23 18.54 7.75
N ASP A 859 5.94 18.92 7.74
CA ASP A 859 5.51 20.27 8.10
C ASP A 859 5.49 20.49 9.62
N ASP A 860 5.20 19.46 10.41
CA ASP A 860 5.32 19.54 11.87
C ASP A 860 6.78 19.70 12.32
N LEU A 861 7.72 19.01 11.65
CA LEU A 861 9.16 19.18 11.87
C LEU A 861 9.60 20.62 11.56
N ARG A 862 9.17 21.18 10.41
CA ARG A 862 9.44 22.58 10.06
C ARG A 862 8.91 23.55 11.12
N HIS A 863 7.67 23.37 11.57
CA HIS A 863 7.08 24.28 12.55
C HIS A 863 7.72 24.16 13.95
N MET A 864 8.17 22.96 14.33
CA MET A 864 8.97 22.78 15.54
C MET A 864 10.37 23.43 15.42
N GLU A 865 11.03 23.36 14.26
CA GLU A 865 12.28 24.08 14.00
C GLU A 865 12.08 25.62 14.03
N GLU A 866 10.98 26.13 13.47
CA GLU A 866 10.60 27.55 13.55
C GLU A 866 10.42 28.00 14.99
N MET A 867 9.59 27.29 15.78
CA MET A 867 9.38 27.63 17.20
C MET A 867 10.65 27.48 18.04
N GLU A 868 11.53 26.52 17.74
CA GLU A 868 12.81 26.41 18.44
C GLU A 868 13.75 27.57 18.09
N GLN A 869 13.75 28.03 16.83
CA GLN A 869 14.48 29.23 16.41
C GLN A 869 13.92 30.50 17.05
N GLU A 870 12.59 30.68 17.09
CA GLU A 870 11.97 31.80 17.79
C GLU A 870 12.30 31.79 19.29
N LYS A 871 12.23 30.62 19.94
CA LYS A 871 12.62 30.46 21.35
C LYS A 871 14.10 30.82 21.57
N LYS A 872 15.01 30.34 20.71
CA LYS A 872 16.44 30.69 20.76
C LYS A 872 16.67 32.19 20.56
N GLN A 873 15.96 32.83 19.63
CA GLN A 873 16.01 34.28 19.42
C GLN A 873 15.45 35.05 20.62
N ARG A 874 14.35 34.59 21.22
CA ARG A 874 13.76 35.20 22.41
C ARG A 874 14.67 35.07 23.62
N GLU A 875 15.24 33.89 23.87
CA GLU A 875 16.23 33.70 24.93
C GLU A 875 17.48 34.57 24.70
N ALA A 876 17.92 34.75 23.46
CA ALA A 876 19.02 35.65 23.12
C ALA A 876 18.66 37.12 23.37
N LYS A 877 17.44 37.56 23.03
CA LYS A 877 16.93 38.91 23.36
C LYS A 877 16.84 39.12 24.87
N GLU A 878 16.20 38.21 25.61
CA GLU A 878 16.10 38.31 27.08
C GLU A 878 17.48 38.28 27.78
N LYS A 879 18.47 37.55 27.23
CA LYS A 879 19.87 37.58 27.70
C LYS A 879 20.57 38.91 27.36
N ALA A 880 20.36 39.46 26.16
CA ALA A 880 20.91 40.74 25.74
C ALA A 880 20.32 41.92 26.53
N GLU A 881 18.99 41.94 26.73
CA GLU A 881 18.28 42.94 27.54
C GLU A 881 18.75 42.93 28.99
N LYS A 882 18.95 41.74 29.59
CA LYS A 882 19.53 41.61 30.94
C LYS A 882 20.97 42.16 30.99
N ALA A 883 21.81 41.81 30.03
CA ALA A 883 23.18 42.31 29.95
C ALA A 883 23.25 43.82 29.67
N GLU A 884 22.28 44.40 28.94
CA GLU A 884 22.20 45.85 28.77
C GLU A 884 21.68 46.53 30.03
N ALA A 885 20.66 46.00 30.70
CA ALA A 885 20.18 46.52 31.98
C ALA A 885 21.27 46.52 33.06
N GLU A 886 22.07 45.45 33.14
CA GLU A 886 23.26 45.35 34.00
C GLU A 886 24.30 46.42 33.65
N ARG A 887 24.63 46.62 32.37
CA ARG A 887 25.53 47.70 31.91
C ARG A 887 24.98 49.09 32.23
N GLN A 888 23.68 49.32 32.03
CA GLN A 888 23.03 50.59 32.36
C GLN A 888 23.00 50.84 33.88
N GLN A 889 22.91 49.79 34.70
CA GLN A 889 23.02 49.89 36.15
C GLN A 889 24.45 50.24 36.58
N ILE A 890 25.46 49.52 36.08
CA ILE A 890 26.88 49.83 36.30
C ILE A 890 27.20 51.28 35.89
N LEU A 891 26.67 51.75 34.75
CA LEU A 891 26.84 53.13 34.29
C LEU A 891 26.16 54.15 35.22
N LYS A 892 24.97 53.84 35.75
CA LYS A 892 24.25 54.70 36.73
C LYS A 892 25.00 54.76 38.06
N ASP A 893 25.54 53.65 38.53
CA ASP A 893 26.32 53.60 39.77
C ASP A 893 27.63 54.39 39.62
N GLN A 894 28.35 54.24 38.50
CA GLN A 894 29.53 55.07 38.17
C GLN A 894 29.21 56.57 38.03
N LEU A 895 28.08 56.92 37.40
CA LEU A 895 27.61 58.31 37.32
C LEU A 895 27.27 58.87 38.70
N LYS A 896 26.71 58.04 39.58
CA LYS A 896 26.35 58.42 40.95
C LYS A 896 27.59 58.67 41.79
N ASP A 897 28.56 57.75 41.78
CA ASP A 897 29.85 57.94 42.47
C ASP A 897 30.55 59.23 41.99
N SER A 898 30.59 59.49 40.68
CA SER A 898 31.16 60.72 40.11
C SER A 898 30.39 61.99 40.50
N THR A 899 29.09 61.88 40.76
CA THR A 899 28.27 63.00 41.27
C THR A 899 28.51 63.24 42.76
N ASP A 900 28.58 62.17 43.55
CA ASP A 900 28.88 62.21 44.98
C ASP A 900 30.32 62.67 45.27
N GLU A 901 31.27 62.47 44.34
CA GLU A 901 32.61 63.10 44.37
C GLU A 901 32.55 64.60 44.08
N ARG A 902 31.84 65.01 43.02
CA ARG A 902 31.66 66.44 42.69
C ARG A 902 30.97 67.23 43.81
N GLU A 903 30.02 66.63 44.53
CA GLU A 903 29.42 67.26 45.71
C GLU A 903 30.39 67.40 46.90
N LYS A 904 31.36 66.49 47.05
CA LYS A 904 32.40 66.58 48.10
C LYS A 904 33.44 67.65 47.74
N ASP A 905 33.89 67.68 46.49
CA ASP A 905 34.84 68.70 46.00
C ASP A 905 34.22 70.11 46.05
N GLY A 906 32.96 70.25 45.63
CA GLY A 906 32.22 71.52 45.73
C GLY A 906 32.14 72.05 47.16
N LYS A 907 31.93 71.17 48.16
CA LYS A 907 31.92 71.55 49.59
C LYS A 907 33.32 71.92 50.07
N GLN A 908 34.37 71.14 49.72
CA GLN A 908 35.75 71.49 50.06
C GLN A 908 36.24 72.80 49.44
N GLN A 909 35.72 73.19 48.27
CA GLN A 909 36.13 74.44 47.61
C GLN A 909 35.48 75.68 48.24
N ILE A 910 34.30 75.53 48.86
CA ILE A 910 33.68 76.56 49.70
C ILE A 910 34.48 76.73 51.00
N ASP A 911 34.74 75.65 51.74
CA ASP A 911 35.55 75.66 52.98
C ASP A 911 36.92 76.33 52.79
N LYS A 912 37.63 76.00 51.69
CA LYS A 912 38.94 76.58 51.38
C LYS A 912 38.86 78.09 51.07
N THR A 913 37.74 78.56 50.53
CA THR A 913 37.55 80.00 50.24
C THR A 913 37.35 80.77 51.54
N GLU A 914 36.48 80.29 52.44
CA GLU A 914 36.26 80.92 53.75
C GLU A 914 37.50 80.87 54.67
N GLN A 915 38.31 79.80 54.60
CA GLN A 915 39.58 79.73 55.34
C GLN A 915 40.66 80.67 54.80
N THR A 916 40.67 80.95 53.49
CA THR A 916 41.67 81.87 52.89
C THR A 916 41.44 83.32 53.34
N GLU A 917 40.19 83.78 53.41
CA GLU A 917 39.87 85.13 53.91
C GLU A 917 40.18 85.31 55.42
N GLN A 918 40.27 84.22 56.20
CA GLN A 918 40.63 84.28 57.62
C GLN A 918 42.15 84.28 57.86
N MET A 919 42.96 83.66 56.99
CA MET A 919 44.42 83.61 57.15
C MET A 919 45.14 84.93 56.82
N GLU A 920 44.59 85.81 55.97
CA GLU A 920 45.24 87.07 55.59
C GLU A 920 45.39 88.10 56.74
N ARG A 921 44.82 87.84 57.92
CA ARG A 921 44.84 88.78 59.06
C ARG A 921 45.98 88.60 60.06
N VAL A 922 46.72 87.48 60.06
CA VAL A 922 47.71 87.19 61.11
C VAL A 922 48.99 86.53 60.58
N GLU A 923 49.85 87.30 59.88
CA GLU A 923 51.29 87.31 60.20
C GLU A 923 52.04 88.53 59.61
N LYS A 924 52.43 89.46 60.48
CA LYS A 924 53.41 90.52 60.19
C LYS A 924 54.61 90.39 61.14
N ALA A 925 55.47 89.41 60.88
CA ALA A 925 56.76 89.26 61.55
C ALA A 925 57.85 88.76 60.59
N HIS A 926 58.89 89.58 60.42
CA HIS A 926 60.11 89.32 59.63
C HIS A 926 61.31 89.69 60.57
N PRO A 927 62.59 89.33 60.31
CA PRO A 927 63.18 89.09 58.97
C PRO A 927 64.34 88.05 58.83
N LYS A 928 64.82 87.86 57.58
CA LYS A 928 66.22 87.52 57.14
C LYS A 928 66.78 86.09 57.41
N ALA A 929 67.66 85.50 56.57
CA ALA A 929 68.18 85.89 55.23
C ALA A 929 68.90 84.73 54.48
N ALA A 930 68.95 84.83 53.13
CA ALA A 930 69.96 84.30 52.18
C ALA A 930 70.21 82.76 52.09
N ALA A 931 70.71 82.16 50.98
CA ALA A 931 70.75 82.47 49.54
C ALA A 931 71.32 81.23 48.77
N GLY A 932 71.10 81.07 47.45
CA GLY A 932 71.80 80.04 46.63
C GLY A 932 71.07 79.60 45.34
N GLU A 933 71.81 79.23 44.29
CA GLU A 933 71.32 79.01 42.92
C GLU A 933 71.40 77.54 42.39
N LYS A 934 70.40 77.16 41.56
CA LYS A 934 70.46 76.50 40.23
C LYS A 934 71.11 75.10 39.95
N VAL A 935 70.26 74.23 39.35
CA VAL A 935 70.34 73.67 37.97
C VAL A 935 70.95 72.28 37.64
N ASP A 936 70.19 71.59 36.78
CA ASP A 936 70.47 70.48 35.82
C ASP A 936 70.48 69.00 36.21
N SER A 937 70.57 68.16 35.17
CA SER A 937 69.80 66.92 34.98
C SER A 937 70.64 65.68 34.58
N GLY A 938 70.00 64.51 34.53
CA GLY A 938 70.59 63.29 33.96
C GLY A 938 69.72 62.03 34.15
N ILE A 939 69.65 61.18 33.12
CA ILE A 939 69.01 59.85 33.14
C ILE A 939 69.84 58.92 32.23
N GLU A 940 70.26 57.73 32.71
CA GLU A 940 70.05 56.44 32.01
C GLU A 940 70.63 55.18 32.73
N ASN A 941 69.85 54.08 32.60
CA ASN A 941 70.22 52.66 32.38
C ASN A 941 71.02 51.75 33.37
N GLU A 942 70.35 50.61 33.67
CA GLU A 942 70.77 49.20 33.42
C GLU A 942 71.21 48.18 34.53
N ARG A 943 70.67 46.95 34.34
CA ARG A 943 71.19 45.56 34.62
C ARG A 943 70.74 44.70 35.84
N ARG A 944 70.84 43.38 35.61
CA ARG A 944 70.40 42.15 36.37
C ARG A 944 71.65 41.45 37.04
N PRO A 945 71.69 40.19 37.59
CA PRO A 945 70.72 39.06 37.69
C PRO A 945 70.70 38.32 39.08
N ALA A 946 70.62 36.96 39.13
CA ALA A 946 69.41 36.17 39.45
C ALA A 946 69.73 34.66 39.78
N ILE A 947 68.74 33.87 40.28
CA ILE A 947 68.67 32.36 40.34
C ILE A 947 69.61 31.69 41.41
N PRO A 948 69.40 30.45 41.98
CA PRO A 948 68.46 29.30 41.74
C PRO A 948 67.61 28.88 43.00
N ALA A 949 66.97 27.68 43.18
CA ALA A 949 66.14 26.73 42.38
C ALA A 949 65.62 25.56 43.30
N LYS A 950 64.87 24.55 42.73
CA LYS A 950 64.08 23.45 43.38
C LYS A 950 62.80 23.91 44.10
N GLY A 951 61.62 23.27 43.99
CA GLY A 951 61.18 22.05 43.28
C GLY A 951 59.78 21.62 43.75
N GLU A 952 59.02 20.66 43.18
CA GLU A 952 59.05 19.85 41.94
C GLU A 952 57.61 19.22 41.73
N ASN A 953 57.26 18.62 40.56
CA ASN A 953 55.96 18.00 40.13
C ASN A 953 54.76 18.97 39.88
N GLU A 954 53.81 18.73 38.95
CA GLU A 954 53.53 17.62 37.99
C GLU A 954 53.08 18.17 36.60
N ALA A 955 52.93 17.34 35.55
CA ALA A 955 52.81 17.76 34.12
C ALA A 955 51.62 17.07 33.37
N ALA A 956 51.22 17.29 32.11
CA ALA A 956 51.50 18.20 30.96
C ALA A 956 50.22 18.16 30.05
N ASP A 957 49.70 19.24 29.43
CA ASP A 957 50.15 20.07 28.28
C ASP A 957 49.86 19.49 26.86
N ALA A 958 49.72 20.34 25.83
CA ALA A 958 49.04 20.04 24.55
C ALA A 958 49.63 20.66 23.26
N GLY A 959 49.19 20.18 22.09
CA GLY A 959 49.45 20.74 20.75
C GLY A 959 50.68 20.15 20.01
N PRO A 960 51.06 20.66 18.81
CA PRO A 960 50.48 21.76 18.02
C PRO A 960 50.18 21.39 16.53
N VAL A 961 50.04 22.40 15.64
CA VAL A 961 49.46 22.33 14.26
C VAL A 961 50.48 22.67 13.14
N PRO A 962 50.39 22.03 11.95
CA PRO A 962 50.40 22.75 10.65
C PRO A 962 49.33 22.20 9.64
N LYS A 963 48.64 22.93 8.73
CA LYS A 963 48.88 24.04 7.77
C LYS A 963 49.26 23.64 6.32
N ASP A 964 48.29 23.73 5.39
CA ASP A 964 48.33 24.24 3.99
C ASP A 964 46.90 24.14 3.38
N SER A 965 46.26 25.08 2.65
CA SER A 965 46.51 25.82 1.36
C SER A 965 46.22 24.96 0.09
N LYS A 966 45.45 25.36 -0.96
CA LYS A 966 45.11 26.69 -1.58
C LYS A 966 43.78 26.71 -2.43
N SER A 967 43.25 27.91 -2.73
CA SER A 967 42.58 28.46 -3.98
C SER A 967 41.62 27.62 -4.87
N ASN A 968 40.58 28.13 -5.55
CA ASN A 968 40.14 29.48 -6.03
C ASN A 968 38.56 29.60 -5.94
N THR A 969 37.88 30.75 -5.78
CA THR A 969 37.66 31.95 -6.68
C THR A 969 36.80 31.57 -7.90
N GLU A 970 35.63 32.17 -8.24
CA GLU A 970 35.19 33.57 -8.56
C GLU A 970 33.64 33.71 -8.41
N GLU A 971 32.91 34.86 -8.42
CA GLU A 971 33.26 36.30 -8.38
C GLU A 971 32.15 37.21 -7.73
N LYS A 972 32.36 38.54 -7.84
CA LYS A 972 31.62 39.75 -7.42
C LYS A 972 30.11 39.78 -7.83
N THR A 973 29.23 40.66 -7.31
CA THR A 973 29.41 42.13 -7.16
C THR A 973 28.52 42.77 -6.07
N ARG A 974 28.84 44.03 -5.73
CA ARG A 974 28.27 44.84 -4.63
C ARG A 974 27.07 45.70 -5.07
N GLN A 975 26.30 46.12 -4.06
CA GLN A 975 25.67 47.44 -3.89
C GLN A 975 25.02 48.13 -5.10
N ASP A 976 23.76 48.53 -4.93
CA ASP A 976 23.52 49.98 -4.78
C ASP A 976 22.42 50.28 -3.75
N SER A 977 22.18 51.56 -3.47
CA SER A 977 21.48 52.01 -2.26
C SER A 977 20.31 52.98 -2.51
N SER A 978 19.48 53.12 -1.48
CA SER A 978 18.43 54.14 -1.29
C SER A 978 17.18 54.08 -2.19
N ASN A 979 16.01 53.99 -1.53
CA ASN A 979 15.14 55.17 -1.52
C ASN A 979 14.27 55.21 -0.25
N ASN A 980 13.91 56.41 0.22
CA ASN A 980 12.98 56.60 1.32
C ASN A 980 11.54 56.65 0.80
N HIS A 981 10.58 56.04 1.50
CA HIS A 981 9.44 56.82 2.03
C HIS A 981 8.80 56.18 3.26
N ASN A 982 7.84 56.92 3.84
CA ASN A 982 7.35 56.81 5.20
C ASN A 982 5.80 56.75 5.22
N GLU A 983 5.22 56.48 6.40
CA GLU A 983 3.77 56.37 6.66
C GLU A 983 3.09 55.09 6.10
N LYS A 984 2.01 54.55 6.70
CA LYS A 984 1.21 54.95 7.87
C LYS A 984 0.58 53.73 8.59
N LEU A 985 0.02 53.94 9.78
CA LEU A 985 -0.78 52.94 10.51
C LEU A 985 -2.24 52.87 10.00
N GLN A 986 -2.95 51.83 10.47
CA GLN A 986 -4.38 51.50 10.29
C GLN A 986 -4.69 50.78 8.96
N GLU A 987 -5.50 49.71 8.93
CA GLU A 987 -6.21 49.00 10.02
C GLU A 987 -5.58 47.64 10.37
#